data_AF-A0A511SVX2-F1
#
_entry.id   AF-A0A511SVX2-F1
#
_cell.length_a   1.000
_cell.length_b   1.000
_cell.length_c   1.000
_cell.angle_alpha   90.00
_cell.angle_beta   90.00
_cell.angle_gamma   90.00
#
_symmetry.space_group_name_H-M   'P 1'
#
loop_
_entity.id
_entity.type
_entity.pdbx_description
1 polymer ?
#
loop_
_entity_poly.entity_id
_entity_poly.type
_entity_poly.pdbx_seq_one_letter_code
_entity_poly.pdbx_strand_id
1 'polypeptide(L)'
;MLLLVGLITSPPGASASGPPTREEYFRFVPLSYPRIVRQTSASQALALYGDPADPGYRDEAPRDGIDDERFRVLQALAVRFAPILVKNTYTFPMDHKAFRDLPGGLLLSLDTWDLAKPGSVLMRSDSINFSTLGHPCPEDGAPESTLRTESSGRDARDDCRLIALLKEFHPDHPTIPRLRQDAVAAEQAPFTVMYLDFPGYDPDTWHEAYASPQPGQIARRYLGTEKVYAHPFLAEVRDAERGLLGYELFIQYWFFYPFNAGGNNHEGDWEHVSAVITPLSAVERVLTEEELRRILSGGWPADGADPLVLKRTEYFFHHNAMVFDFARPNAYLPRKRWEELMELRGEDRPGEKKLLARVRSYVWADEEETRINTHPIGYIGADSKGLEQLLSSPGPHARESHATYPLPGVFKGVGPAGSTEAVPKRFDHQEYLGDPKRPLPEGVVRYDMAERIDLVPDWERVYDLAIEDPSVRREWSWLILPLRWGYPSAKSPLAGIISHSDMGNLSITGPAFSEGWNRPAPNAGFIGYAPGELPWFFPLDVQDNFSNNLGFLNGPVAVLISLPPFDFIYRVLGLPVRAVVEKHEPVYTPQAKLPRRRASVEAGVSVGLLDKDFAGLLLNDRQFAEWAPQLLALDPSIEGASSDFIKPVVDTAVSATLKVSFYLGDRFTSENTLLHSRSTLGLDVPLADRQTLFTLRSKLNMWEYAGSIRYNILPGGFQPYVKLGYGLTWYRLEDGAINGERMANPTSYWVRLPGFFRNLWPNTFHLGAGLDIILVRGFFPGLRGLDGGIRAGYVLSRHELGIRDLTAPVSLAGTVSEPVHVLRNTFELLGTLSF
;
A
#
# COMPACT_ATOMS: atom_id res chain seq x y z
N MET A 1 -4.59 15.08 -11.64
CA MET A 1 -5.73 15.72 -10.96
C MET A 1 -6.74 16.32 -11.94
N LEU A 2 -6.34 17.09 -12.97
CA LEU A 2 -7.28 17.59 -13.99
C LEU A 2 -7.83 16.52 -14.96
N LEU A 3 -7.12 15.40 -15.17
CA LEU A 3 -7.66 14.23 -15.88
C LEU A 3 -8.74 13.48 -15.09
N LEU A 4 -8.78 13.64 -13.75
CA LEU A 4 -9.70 12.91 -12.87
C LEU A 4 -11.13 13.47 -12.93
N VAL A 5 -11.29 14.76 -13.22
CA VAL A 5 -12.62 15.39 -13.33
C VAL A 5 -13.32 14.95 -14.63
N GLY A 6 -12.57 14.60 -15.68
CA GLY A 6 -13.12 14.10 -16.94
C GLY A 6 -13.76 12.72 -16.84
N LEU A 7 -13.24 11.83 -15.98
CA LEU A 7 -13.75 10.46 -15.81
C LEU A 7 -15.05 10.37 -15.00
N ILE A 8 -15.42 11.43 -14.27
CA ILE A 8 -16.65 11.50 -13.46
C ILE A 8 -17.91 11.72 -14.33
N THR A 9 -17.76 11.92 -15.65
CA THR A 9 -18.88 12.29 -16.56
C THR A 9 -19.38 11.16 -17.47
N SER A 10 -18.81 9.96 -17.41
CA SER A 10 -19.37 8.81 -18.13
C SER A 10 -20.50 8.18 -17.30
N PRO A 11 -21.74 8.08 -17.82
CA PRO A 11 -22.78 7.34 -17.12
C PRO A 11 -22.36 5.86 -17.04
N PRO A 12 -22.65 5.16 -15.93
CA PRO A 12 -22.51 3.71 -15.90
C PRO A 12 -23.50 3.15 -16.93
N GLY A 13 -22.99 2.76 -18.09
CA GLY A 13 -23.76 1.94 -19.02
C GLY A 13 -24.22 0.71 -18.26
N ALA A 14 -25.52 0.44 -18.28
CA ALA A 14 -26.13 -0.72 -17.63
C ALA A 14 -25.36 -1.99 -18.02
N SER A 15 -24.50 -2.49 -17.13
CA SER A 15 -23.71 -3.68 -17.39
C SER A 15 -24.57 -4.91 -17.11
N ALA A 16 -24.65 -5.80 -18.10
CA ALA A 16 -25.31 -7.09 -17.94
C ALA A 16 -24.77 -7.84 -16.71
N SER A 17 -25.70 -8.35 -15.90
CA SER A 17 -25.45 -9.25 -14.76
C SER A 17 -24.95 -10.60 -15.28
N GLY A 18 -23.70 -10.97 -14.99
CA GLY A 18 -23.10 -12.26 -15.38
C GLY A 18 -21.56 -12.20 -15.56
N PRO A 19 -20.89 -13.37 -15.61
CA PRO A 19 -19.46 -13.47 -15.90
C PRO A 19 -19.16 -12.88 -17.29
N PRO A 20 -17.92 -12.42 -17.56
CA PRO A 20 -17.51 -12.11 -18.93
C PRO A 20 -17.80 -13.30 -19.85
N THR A 21 -18.33 -13.04 -21.03
CA THR A 21 -18.49 -14.07 -22.07
C THR A 21 -17.14 -14.69 -22.43
N ARG A 22 -17.14 -15.85 -23.09
CA ARG A 22 -15.89 -16.53 -23.46
C ARG A 22 -15.02 -15.65 -24.37
N GLU A 23 -15.66 -14.98 -25.31
CA GLU A 23 -15.04 -14.04 -26.25
C GLU A 23 -14.49 -12.79 -25.55
N GLU A 24 -15.13 -12.35 -24.46
CA GLU A 24 -14.63 -11.26 -23.64
C GLU A 24 -13.42 -11.70 -22.82
N TYR A 25 -13.48 -12.85 -22.13
CA TYR A 25 -12.34 -13.26 -21.29
C TYR A 25 -11.09 -13.50 -22.12
N PHE A 26 -11.24 -14.08 -23.32
CA PHE A 26 -10.10 -14.49 -24.13
C PHE A 26 -9.23 -13.29 -24.56
N ARG A 27 -9.84 -12.11 -24.66
CA ARG A 27 -9.12 -10.86 -24.94
C ARG A 27 -8.15 -10.45 -23.82
N PHE A 28 -8.28 -11.01 -22.62
CA PHE A 28 -7.37 -10.73 -21.51
C PHE A 28 -6.26 -11.79 -21.41
N VAL A 29 -6.47 -13.01 -21.93
CA VAL A 29 -5.54 -14.13 -21.78
C VAL A 29 -4.28 -13.92 -22.62
N PRO A 30 -3.07 -13.95 -22.00
CA PRO A 30 -1.82 -13.93 -22.73
C PRO A 30 -1.71 -15.14 -23.65
N LEU A 31 -1.26 -14.91 -24.89
CA LEU A 31 -1.11 -15.96 -25.89
C LEU A 31 0.18 -16.78 -25.70
N SER A 32 0.64 -16.94 -24.46
CA SER A 32 1.79 -17.75 -24.09
C SER A 32 1.39 -18.64 -22.92
N TYR A 33 1.71 -19.93 -23.01
CA TYR A 33 1.57 -20.81 -21.87
C TYR A 33 2.70 -20.54 -20.87
N PRO A 34 2.39 -20.48 -19.55
CA PRO A 34 3.43 -20.42 -18.54
C PRO A 34 4.25 -21.71 -18.57
N ARG A 35 5.54 -21.61 -18.25
CA ARG A 35 6.44 -22.77 -18.16
C ARG A 35 6.43 -23.29 -16.73
N ILE A 36 6.31 -24.60 -16.58
CA ILE A 36 6.44 -25.25 -15.27
C ILE A 36 7.89 -25.12 -14.78
N VAL A 37 8.05 -24.87 -13.49
CA VAL A 37 9.37 -24.77 -12.84
C VAL A 37 9.82 -26.16 -12.41
N ARG A 38 11.07 -26.50 -12.73
CA ARG A 38 11.69 -27.81 -12.40
C ARG A 38 12.20 -27.87 -10.98
N GLN A 39 12.42 -29.08 -10.49
CA GLN A 39 13.21 -29.33 -9.29
C GLN A 39 14.61 -28.70 -9.43
N THR A 40 15.19 -28.29 -8.30
CA THR A 40 16.55 -27.72 -8.28
C THR A 40 17.61 -28.80 -8.52
N SER A 41 18.80 -28.38 -8.97
CA SER A 41 19.96 -29.28 -9.10
C SER A 41 20.32 -29.96 -7.78
N ALA A 42 20.20 -29.24 -6.66
CA ALA A 42 20.47 -29.78 -5.32
C ALA A 42 19.41 -30.81 -4.89
N SER A 43 18.12 -30.56 -5.15
CA SER A 43 17.04 -31.51 -4.87
C SER A 43 17.25 -32.82 -5.62
N GLN A 44 17.63 -32.73 -6.89
CA GLN A 44 17.94 -33.90 -7.73
C GLN A 44 19.20 -34.63 -7.24
N ALA A 45 20.32 -33.93 -7.04
CA ALA A 45 21.61 -34.54 -6.70
C ALA A 45 21.61 -35.24 -5.33
N LEU A 46 20.83 -34.72 -4.39
CA LEU A 46 20.74 -35.27 -3.03
C LEU A 46 19.53 -36.20 -2.82
N ALA A 47 18.79 -36.49 -3.90
CA ALA A 47 17.59 -37.32 -3.87
C ALA A 47 16.64 -36.89 -2.73
N LEU A 48 16.21 -35.62 -2.79
CA LEU A 48 15.37 -35.01 -1.75
C LEU A 48 14.18 -35.90 -1.36
N TYR A 49 13.48 -36.45 -2.36
CA TYR A 49 12.31 -37.30 -2.18
C TYR A 49 12.62 -38.81 -2.08
N GLY A 50 13.90 -39.19 -1.95
CA GLY A 50 14.34 -40.59 -2.02
C GLY A 50 14.88 -40.97 -3.39
N ASP A 51 15.77 -41.97 -3.40
CA ASP A 51 16.39 -42.49 -4.63
C ASP A 51 15.66 -43.75 -5.10
N PRO A 52 14.93 -43.72 -6.23
CA PRO A 52 14.25 -44.89 -6.76
C PRO A 52 15.18 -46.08 -7.10
N ALA A 53 16.48 -45.84 -7.25
CA ALA A 53 17.47 -46.89 -7.48
C ALA A 53 17.89 -47.61 -6.19
N ASP A 54 17.56 -47.06 -5.01
CA ASP A 54 17.85 -47.69 -3.72
C ASP A 54 16.91 -48.91 -3.51
N PRO A 55 17.42 -50.11 -3.20
CA PRO A 55 16.60 -51.28 -2.88
C PRO A 55 15.58 -51.06 -1.74
N GLY A 56 15.88 -50.10 -0.85
CA GLY A 56 15.03 -49.70 0.27
C GLY A 56 13.89 -48.75 -0.10
N TYR A 57 13.88 -48.17 -1.30
CA TYR A 57 12.86 -47.20 -1.72
C TYR A 57 11.45 -47.81 -1.72
N ARG A 58 10.50 -47.15 -1.06
CA ARG A 58 9.07 -47.53 -1.04
C ARG A 58 8.20 -46.29 -1.18
N ASP A 59 7.19 -46.34 -2.05
CA ASP A 59 6.25 -45.25 -2.32
C ASP A 59 4.85 -45.87 -2.45
N GLU A 60 4.20 -46.10 -1.31
CA GLU A 60 2.95 -46.87 -1.24
C GLU A 60 1.84 -46.13 -0.50
N ALA A 61 2.14 -45.30 0.52
CA ALA A 61 1.13 -44.76 1.42
C ALA A 61 1.47 -43.34 1.97
N PRO A 62 1.12 -42.26 1.24
CA PRO A 62 0.46 -42.25 -0.06
C PRO A 62 1.42 -42.56 -1.21
N ARG A 63 0.88 -42.98 -2.36
CA ARG A 63 1.65 -43.08 -3.60
C ARG A 63 1.78 -41.69 -4.23
N ASP A 64 2.86 -41.00 -3.94
CA ASP A 64 3.09 -39.59 -4.29
C ASP A 64 4.49 -39.33 -4.89
N GLY A 65 5.27 -40.38 -5.14
CA GLY A 65 6.62 -40.26 -5.68
C GLY A 65 7.66 -39.88 -4.64
N ILE A 66 7.30 -39.84 -3.35
CA ILE A 66 8.21 -39.65 -2.21
C ILE A 66 8.42 -41.00 -1.53
N ASP A 67 9.66 -41.31 -1.18
CA ASP A 67 9.95 -42.48 -0.34
C ASP A 67 9.22 -42.36 1.01
N ASP A 68 8.52 -43.41 1.46
CA ASP A 68 7.65 -43.38 2.65
C ASP A 68 8.41 -42.96 3.93
N GLU A 69 9.69 -43.37 4.09
CA GLU A 69 10.51 -42.96 5.23
C GLU A 69 10.97 -41.50 5.08
N ARG A 70 11.30 -41.07 3.85
CA ARG A 70 11.56 -39.65 3.58
C ARG A 70 10.32 -38.80 3.81
N PHE A 71 9.14 -39.25 3.39
CA PHE A 71 7.86 -38.59 3.62
C PHE A 71 7.65 -38.35 5.11
N ARG A 72 7.88 -39.38 5.95
CA ARG A 72 7.77 -39.26 7.41
C ARG A 72 8.66 -38.16 7.98
N VAL A 73 9.90 -38.05 7.49
CA VAL A 73 10.84 -37.01 7.94
C VAL A 73 10.40 -35.62 7.45
N LEU A 74 10.09 -35.47 6.17
CA LEU A 74 9.69 -34.20 5.57
C LEU A 74 8.37 -33.68 6.15
N GLN A 75 7.39 -34.57 6.40
CA GLN A 75 6.13 -34.24 7.05
C GLN A 75 6.36 -33.76 8.49
N ALA A 76 7.25 -34.40 9.25
CA ALA A 76 7.58 -33.96 10.60
C ALA A 76 8.24 -32.57 10.62
N LEU A 77 9.11 -32.28 9.65
CA LEU A 77 9.70 -30.95 9.47
C LEU A 77 8.64 -29.92 9.06
N ALA A 78 7.75 -30.27 8.12
CA ALA A 78 6.67 -29.41 7.67
C ALA A 78 5.71 -29.04 8.80
N VAL A 79 5.36 -30.00 9.67
CA VAL A 79 4.52 -29.73 10.86
C VAL A 79 5.24 -28.81 11.84
N ARG A 80 6.52 -29.07 12.13
CA ARG A 80 7.31 -28.29 13.11
C ARG A 80 7.50 -26.83 12.70
N PHE A 81 7.72 -26.59 11.41
CA PHE A 81 8.01 -25.27 10.87
C PHE A 81 6.80 -24.64 10.16
N ALA A 82 5.60 -25.19 10.38
CA ALA A 82 4.39 -24.72 9.76
C ALA A 82 4.08 -23.27 10.20
N PRO A 83 3.53 -22.45 9.30
CA PRO A 83 3.17 -21.08 9.63
C PRO A 83 1.95 -21.01 10.54
N ILE A 84 1.90 -19.94 11.33
CA ILE A 84 0.72 -19.46 12.05
C ILE A 84 0.23 -18.22 11.31
N LEU A 85 -1.04 -18.24 10.89
CA LEU A 85 -1.61 -17.18 10.06
C LEU A 85 -2.63 -16.36 10.84
N VAL A 86 -2.48 -15.03 10.78
CA VAL A 86 -3.36 -14.04 11.41
C VAL A 86 -4.28 -13.46 10.35
N LYS A 87 -5.59 -13.63 10.53
CA LYS A 87 -6.62 -13.25 9.57
C LYS A 87 -6.98 -11.77 9.67
N ASN A 88 -6.58 -10.98 8.67
CA ASN A 88 -7.19 -9.67 8.41
C ASN A 88 -8.43 -9.77 7.50
N THR A 89 -8.57 -10.90 6.84
CA THR A 89 -9.73 -11.36 6.06
C THR A 89 -10.71 -12.20 6.90
N TYR A 90 -11.91 -12.46 6.39
CA TYR A 90 -12.82 -13.49 6.91
C TYR A 90 -12.55 -14.91 6.38
N THR A 91 -11.74 -15.07 5.34
CA THR A 91 -11.35 -16.33 4.72
C THR A 91 -10.09 -16.91 5.37
N PHE A 92 -9.63 -18.05 4.85
CA PHE A 92 -8.39 -18.72 5.23
C PHE A 92 -7.90 -19.61 4.07
N PRO A 93 -6.62 -20.03 4.08
CA PRO A 93 -6.12 -21.06 3.16
C PRO A 93 -6.96 -22.34 3.22
N MET A 94 -7.46 -22.79 2.08
CA MET A 94 -8.36 -23.94 1.96
C MET A 94 -7.72 -25.13 1.26
N ASP A 95 -8.23 -26.31 1.56
CA ASP A 95 -8.03 -27.48 0.73
C ASP A 95 -8.81 -27.32 -0.58
N HIS A 96 -8.11 -27.05 -1.68
CA HIS A 96 -8.76 -26.97 -2.98
C HIS A 96 -9.39 -28.32 -3.39
N LYS A 97 -8.89 -29.43 -2.85
CA LYS A 97 -9.40 -30.78 -3.14
C LYS A 97 -10.79 -30.98 -2.54
N ALA A 98 -11.15 -30.23 -1.49
CA ALA A 98 -12.49 -30.27 -0.91
C ALA A 98 -13.59 -29.83 -1.90
N PHE A 99 -13.25 -29.00 -2.90
CA PHE A 99 -14.20 -28.58 -3.95
C PHE A 99 -14.56 -29.73 -4.90
N ARG A 100 -13.70 -30.75 -5.03
CA ARG A 100 -13.98 -31.96 -5.80
C ARG A 100 -15.18 -32.73 -5.27
N ASP A 101 -15.40 -32.67 -3.96
CA ASP A 101 -16.41 -33.45 -3.24
C ASP A 101 -17.71 -32.66 -3.01
N LEU A 102 -17.75 -31.38 -3.42
CA LEU A 102 -18.97 -30.56 -3.36
C LEU A 102 -19.99 -30.96 -4.45
N PRO A 103 -21.30 -30.70 -4.25
CA PRO A 103 -22.32 -30.94 -5.27
C PRO A 103 -22.00 -30.18 -6.57
N GLY A 104 -21.88 -30.92 -7.68
CA GLY A 104 -21.43 -30.40 -8.98
C GLY A 104 -20.02 -30.85 -9.37
N GLY A 105 -19.20 -31.27 -8.40
CA GLY A 105 -17.82 -31.69 -8.59
C GLY A 105 -16.89 -30.53 -9.00
N LEU A 106 -15.59 -30.83 -9.11
CA LEU A 106 -14.59 -29.91 -9.64
C LEU A 106 -14.44 -30.16 -11.14
N LEU A 107 -14.81 -29.18 -11.97
CA LEU A 107 -14.79 -29.31 -13.42
C LEU A 107 -13.57 -28.58 -14.00
N LEU A 108 -12.73 -29.32 -14.72
CA LEU A 108 -11.70 -28.73 -15.57
C LEU A 108 -12.31 -28.40 -16.94
N SER A 109 -12.40 -27.11 -17.24
CA SER A 109 -12.87 -26.58 -18.51
C SER A 109 -11.72 -26.40 -19.50
N LEU A 110 -11.99 -26.69 -20.78
CA LEU A 110 -11.02 -26.67 -21.88
C LEU A 110 -11.60 -25.88 -23.05
N ASP A 111 -11.23 -24.61 -23.17
CA ASP A 111 -11.69 -23.77 -24.28
C ASP A 111 -10.59 -23.65 -25.34
N THR A 112 -10.80 -24.25 -26.52
CA THR A 112 -9.84 -24.21 -27.62
C THR A 112 -10.22 -23.13 -28.64
N TRP A 113 -9.27 -22.24 -28.95
CA TRP A 113 -9.42 -21.07 -29.80
C TRP A 113 -8.62 -21.19 -31.10
N ASP A 114 -9.22 -20.77 -32.21
CA ASP A 114 -8.58 -20.61 -33.50
C ASP A 114 -8.07 -19.17 -33.65
N LEU A 115 -6.75 -19.02 -33.54
CA LEU A 115 -6.07 -17.73 -33.66
C LEU A 115 -5.84 -17.30 -35.11
N ALA A 116 -6.06 -18.18 -36.10
CA ALA A 116 -5.91 -17.86 -37.52
C ALA A 116 -7.05 -16.96 -38.03
N LYS A 117 -8.18 -16.94 -37.31
CA LYS A 117 -9.38 -16.19 -37.70
C LYS A 117 -9.40 -14.81 -37.06
N PRO A 118 -9.83 -13.76 -37.80
CA PRO A 118 -10.00 -12.42 -37.23
C PRO A 118 -10.89 -12.44 -35.98
N GLY A 119 -10.35 -11.94 -34.87
CA GLY A 119 -11.06 -11.86 -33.59
C GLY A 119 -10.93 -13.08 -32.67
N SER A 120 -10.16 -14.12 -33.07
CA SER A 120 -9.98 -15.38 -32.33
C SER A 120 -11.30 -16.11 -32.08
N VAL A 121 -11.55 -17.21 -32.80
CA VAL A 121 -12.86 -17.89 -32.75
C VAL A 121 -12.79 -19.11 -31.84
N LEU A 122 -13.71 -19.23 -30.89
CA LEU A 122 -13.86 -20.43 -30.06
C LEU A 122 -14.22 -21.61 -30.96
N MET A 123 -13.38 -22.63 -31.00
CA MET A 123 -13.59 -23.85 -31.79
C MET A 123 -14.45 -24.86 -31.05
N ARG A 124 -14.13 -25.08 -29.77
CA ARG A 124 -14.78 -26.06 -28.89
C ARG A 124 -14.57 -25.69 -27.43
N SER A 125 -15.50 -26.12 -26.60
CA SER A 125 -15.43 -26.06 -25.14
C SER A 125 -15.72 -27.46 -24.62
N ASP A 126 -14.70 -28.09 -24.04
CA ASP A 126 -14.77 -29.42 -23.45
C ASP A 126 -14.66 -29.33 -21.93
N SER A 127 -14.97 -30.43 -21.23
CA SER A 127 -14.83 -30.52 -19.78
C SER A 127 -14.39 -31.90 -19.31
N ILE A 128 -13.63 -31.94 -18.21
CA ILE A 128 -13.21 -33.15 -17.48
C ILE A 128 -13.70 -33.00 -16.04
N ASN A 129 -14.50 -33.95 -15.54
CA ASN A 129 -14.99 -33.92 -14.17
C ASN A 129 -14.03 -34.66 -13.23
N PHE A 130 -13.39 -33.93 -12.30
CA PHE A 130 -12.42 -34.53 -11.36
C PHE A 130 -13.07 -35.47 -10.33
N SER A 131 -14.38 -35.35 -10.12
CA SER A 131 -15.11 -36.26 -9.21
C SER A 131 -15.31 -37.67 -9.79
N THR A 132 -15.23 -37.82 -11.12
CA THR A 132 -15.40 -39.11 -11.83
C THR A 132 -14.09 -39.78 -12.20
N LEU A 133 -12.94 -39.15 -11.88
CA LEU A 133 -11.62 -39.73 -12.12
C LEU A 133 -11.32 -40.88 -11.15
N GLY A 134 -10.33 -41.69 -11.51
CA GLY A 134 -9.87 -42.85 -10.73
C GLY A 134 -10.14 -44.18 -11.43
N HIS A 135 -10.29 -44.16 -12.76
CA HIS A 135 -10.51 -45.32 -13.58
C HIS A 135 -9.34 -45.56 -14.56
N PRO A 136 -8.95 -46.82 -14.79
CA PRO A 136 -7.92 -47.13 -15.77
C PRO A 136 -8.39 -46.75 -17.18
N CYS A 137 -7.51 -46.09 -17.95
CA CYS A 137 -7.74 -45.84 -19.36
C CYS A 137 -7.25 -47.06 -20.17
N PRO A 138 -8.10 -47.72 -20.97
CA PRO A 138 -7.66 -48.79 -21.86
C PRO A 138 -6.72 -48.26 -22.97
N GLU A 139 -5.91 -49.15 -23.57
CA GLU A 139 -4.86 -48.80 -24.55
C GLU A 139 -5.28 -47.78 -25.63
N ASP A 140 -4.32 -46.96 -26.07
CA ASP A 140 -4.48 -45.90 -27.06
C ASP A 140 -5.24 -46.41 -28.31
N GLY A 141 -6.46 -45.92 -28.55
CA GLY A 141 -7.29 -46.25 -29.72
C GLY A 141 -8.60 -47.01 -29.46
N ALA A 142 -8.96 -47.26 -28.20
CA ALA A 142 -10.25 -47.86 -27.85
C ALA A 142 -11.44 -46.97 -28.31
N PRO A 143 -12.46 -47.54 -29.00
CA PRO A 143 -13.65 -46.78 -29.40
C PRO A 143 -14.36 -46.11 -28.21
N GLU A 144 -14.93 -44.91 -28.38
CA GLU A 144 -15.62 -44.21 -27.29
C GLU A 144 -16.75 -45.05 -26.66
N SER A 145 -17.37 -45.94 -27.46
CA SER A 145 -18.37 -46.91 -27.01
C SER A 145 -17.82 -47.97 -26.04
N THR A 146 -16.54 -48.33 -26.09
CA THR A 146 -15.91 -49.28 -25.16
C THR A 146 -15.44 -48.61 -23.86
N LEU A 147 -15.35 -47.28 -23.85
CA LEU A 147 -15.10 -46.48 -22.64
C LEU A 147 -16.37 -46.34 -21.77
N ARG A 148 -17.54 -46.60 -22.36
CA ARG A 148 -18.83 -46.73 -21.66
C ARG A 148 -19.15 -48.20 -21.46
N THR A 149 -18.78 -48.78 -20.32
CA THR A 149 -19.32 -50.11 -19.98
C THR A 149 -20.47 -49.96 -18.99
N GLU A 150 -21.70 -49.95 -19.53
CA GLU A 150 -22.96 -50.02 -18.75
C GLU A 150 -23.00 -51.26 -17.83
N SER A 151 -22.21 -52.30 -18.13
CA SER A 151 -22.09 -53.51 -17.31
C SER A 151 -21.18 -53.37 -16.09
N SER A 152 -20.38 -52.29 -15.97
CA SER A 152 -19.44 -52.08 -14.86
C SER A 152 -19.71 -50.80 -14.04
N GLY A 153 -20.53 -49.88 -14.56
CA GLY A 153 -20.80 -48.59 -13.93
C GLY A 153 -19.61 -47.62 -13.94
N ARG A 154 -18.56 -47.86 -14.75
CA ARG A 154 -17.34 -47.04 -14.81
C ARG A 154 -17.24 -46.34 -16.17
N ASP A 155 -17.19 -45.00 -16.16
CA ASP A 155 -16.93 -44.15 -17.34
C ASP A 155 -15.48 -43.66 -17.28
N ALA A 156 -14.61 -44.20 -18.14
CA ALA A 156 -13.18 -43.87 -18.16
C ALA A 156 -12.82 -42.73 -19.13
N ARG A 157 -13.82 -42.07 -19.74
CA ARG A 157 -13.57 -41.04 -20.77
C ARG A 157 -12.79 -39.85 -20.22
N ASP A 158 -13.12 -39.40 -19.02
CA ASP A 158 -12.46 -38.26 -18.39
C ASP A 158 -11.01 -38.58 -18.00
N ASP A 159 -10.75 -39.80 -17.52
CA ASP A 159 -9.40 -40.32 -17.27
C ASP A 159 -8.57 -40.36 -18.56
N CYS A 160 -9.11 -40.93 -19.65
CA CYS A 160 -8.42 -40.97 -20.94
C CYS A 160 -8.16 -39.58 -21.54
N ARG A 161 -9.12 -38.65 -21.43
CA ARG A 161 -8.95 -37.26 -21.86
C ARG A 161 -7.84 -36.56 -21.08
N LEU A 162 -7.79 -36.79 -19.77
CA LEU A 162 -6.76 -36.21 -18.92
C LEU A 162 -5.37 -36.76 -19.25
N ILE A 163 -5.22 -38.06 -19.51
CA ILE A 163 -3.95 -38.63 -20.02
C ILE A 163 -3.55 -37.97 -21.33
N ALA A 164 -4.47 -37.83 -22.28
CA ALA A 164 -4.19 -37.19 -23.56
C ALA A 164 -3.70 -35.75 -23.37
N LEU A 165 -4.31 -35.01 -22.42
CA LEU A 165 -3.90 -33.66 -22.06
C LEU A 165 -2.52 -33.60 -21.41
N LEU A 166 -2.21 -34.51 -20.50
CA LEU A 166 -0.87 -34.63 -19.88
C LEU A 166 0.20 -34.92 -20.93
N LYS A 167 -0.06 -35.85 -21.87
CA LYS A 167 0.83 -36.11 -23.02
C LYS A 167 0.94 -34.89 -23.93
N GLU A 168 -0.16 -34.19 -24.19
CA GLU A 168 -0.21 -33.03 -25.08
C GLU A 168 0.66 -31.88 -24.56
N PHE A 169 0.55 -31.59 -23.25
CA PHE A 169 1.24 -30.53 -22.52
C PHE A 169 2.47 -31.00 -21.76
N HIS A 170 3.02 -32.18 -22.10
CA HIS A 170 4.21 -32.73 -21.45
C HIS A 170 5.30 -31.65 -21.34
N PRO A 171 5.87 -31.38 -20.15
CA PRO A 171 6.84 -30.29 -19.96
C PRO A 171 8.06 -30.34 -20.90
N ASP A 172 8.58 -31.54 -21.15
CA ASP A 172 9.81 -31.76 -21.92
C ASP A 172 9.57 -32.16 -23.37
N HIS A 173 8.45 -32.83 -23.62
CA HIS A 173 8.11 -33.40 -24.92
C HIS A 173 6.69 -33.00 -25.36
N PRO A 174 6.31 -31.70 -25.32
CA PRO A 174 4.95 -31.30 -25.62
C PRO A 174 4.65 -31.56 -27.09
N THR A 175 3.45 -32.08 -27.37
CA THR A 175 3.03 -32.30 -28.76
C THR A 175 2.63 -30.98 -29.44
N ILE A 176 2.29 -29.95 -28.67
CA ILE A 176 1.93 -28.61 -29.16
C ILE A 176 3.16 -27.88 -29.72
N PRO A 177 3.13 -27.41 -30.98
CA PRO A 177 4.25 -26.67 -31.58
C PRO A 177 4.68 -25.42 -30.80
N ARG A 178 3.72 -24.68 -30.25
CA ARG A 178 3.94 -23.41 -29.52
C ARG A 178 4.68 -23.57 -28.19
N LEU A 179 4.67 -24.77 -27.60
CA LEU A 179 5.47 -25.10 -26.41
C LEU A 179 6.88 -25.57 -26.79
N ARG A 180 7.09 -26.03 -28.04
CA ARG A 180 8.39 -26.53 -28.53
C ARG A 180 9.29 -25.47 -29.18
N GLN A 181 8.72 -24.39 -29.70
CA GLN A 181 9.42 -23.40 -30.52
C GLN A 181 9.22 -21.99 -29.97
N ASP A 182 10.30 -21.21 -29.84
CA ASP A 182 10.27 -19.86 -29.26
C ASP A 182 9.52 -18.82 -30.15
N ALA A 183 9.22 -19.15 -31.41
CA ALA A 183 8.48 -18.28 -32.32
C ALA A 183 7.58 -19.10 -33.27
N VAL A 184 6.36 -19.40 -32.84
CA VAL A 184 5.29 -19.86 -33.74
C VAL A 184 4.47 -18.64 -34.14
N ALA A 185 4.20 -18.46 -35.43
CA ALA A 185 3.27 -17.42 -35.88
C ALA A 185 1.93 -17.61 -35.16
N ALA A 186 1.43 -16.56 -34.49
CA ALA A 186 0.23 -16.65 -33.65
C ALA A 186 -0.97 -17.26 -34.41
N GLU A 187 -0.99 -17.11 -35.74
CA GLU A 187 -2.04 -17.58 -36.66
C GLU A 187 -2.00 -19.08 -37.00
N GLN A 188 -1.01 -19.86 -36.53
CA GLN A 188 -0.77 -21.23 -37.05
C GLN A 188 -1.13 -22.39 -36.12
N ALA A 189 -1.54 -22.13 -34.87
CA ALA A 189 -1.88 -23.21 -33.93
C ALA A 189 -3.09 -22.85 -33.04
N PRO A 190 -3.98 -23.83 -32.75
CA PRO A 190 -5.03 -23.65 -31.76
C PRO A 190 -4.43 -23.34 -30.37
N PHE A 191 -5.15 -22.55 -29.58
CA PHE A 191 -4.77 -22.17 -28.22
C PHE A 191 -5.84 -22.61 -27.24
N THR A 192 -5.48 -23.43 -26.26
CA THR A 192 -6.41 -24.02 -25.29
C THR A 192 -6.25 -23.33 -23.93
N VAL A 193 -7.31 -22.73 -23.42
CA VAL A 193 -7.35 -22.19 -22.06
C VAL A 193 -7.91 -23.28 -21.15
N MET A 194 -7.15 -23.63 -20.11
CA MET A 194 -7.55 -24.60 -19.10
C MET A 194 -7.85 -23.89 -17.80
N TYR A 195 -9.01 -24.16 -17.20
CA TYR A 195 -9.35 -23.54 -15.93
C TYR A 195 -10.25 -24.41 -15.07
N LEU A 196 -10.06 -24.30 -13.75
CA LEU A 196 -10.98 -24.81 -12.74
C LEU A 196 -11.89 -23.66 -12.33
N ASP A 197 -13.20 -23.84 -12.39
CA ASP A 197 -14.15 -22.81 -11.95
C ASP A 197 -14.49 -23.02 -10.48
N PHE A 198 -14.47 -21.96 -9.68
CA PHE A 198 -14.93 -22.02 -8.29
C PHE A 198 -16.28 -21.29 -8.17
N PRO A 199 -16.95 -21.35 -7.01
CA PRO A 199 -18.20 -20.62 -6.83
C PRO A 199 -18.07 -19.08 -6.93
N GLY A 200 -18.47 -18.53 -8.07
CA GLY A 200 -18.64 -17.09 -8.30
C GLY A 200 -17.74 -16.58 -9.43
N TYR A 201 -17.92 -15.35 -9.89
CA TYR A 201 -17.16 -14.82 -11.04
C TYR A 201 -16.85 -13.33 -10.94
N ASP A 202 -17.29 -12.71 -9.85
CA ASP A 202 -17.03 -11.32 -9.50
C ASP A 202 -17.07 -11.16 -7.96
N PRO A 203 -16.60 -10.02 -7.42
CA PRO A 203 -16.56 -9.81 -5.98
C PRO A 203 -17.90 -10.00 -5.26
N ASP A 204 -19.01 -9.63 -5.89
CA ASP A 204 -20.35 -9.72 -5.27
C ASP A 204 -20.78 -11.20 -5.14
N THR A 205 -20.61 -11.98 -6.21
CA THR A 205 -20.93 -13.41 -6.21
C THR A 205 -19.98 -14.24 -5.35
N TRP A 206 -18.70 -13.89 -5.26
CA TRP A 206 -17.80 -14.51 -4.29
C TRP A 206 -18.21 -14.20 -2.85
N HIS A 207 -18.64 -12.97 -2.56
CA HIS A 207 -19.15 -12.63 -1.24
C HIS A 207 -20.39 -13.46 -0.90
N GLU A 208 -21.34 -13.58 -1.82
CA GLU A 208 -22.53 -14.43 -1.64
C GLU A 208 -22.17 -15.92 -1.46
N ALA A 209 -21.19 -16.42 -2.22
CA ALA A 209 -20.79 -17.83 -2.18
C ALA A 209 -20.00 -18.19 -0.91
N TYR A 210 -19.13 -17.30 -0.42
CA TYR A 210 -18.20 -17.64 0.66
C TYR A 210 -18.53 -17.00 2.00
N ALA A 211 -19.28 -15.89 2.06
CA ALA A 211 -19.60 -15.24 3.32
C ALA A 211 -20.73 -15.94 4.09
N SER A 212 -20.65 -15.85 5.41
CA SER A 212 -21.72 -16.20 6.33
C SER A 212 -22.77 -15.07 6.37
N PRO A 213 -24.03 -15.35 6.75
CA PRO A 213 -24.98 -14.32 7.16
C PRO A 213 -24.48 -13.44 8.32
N GLN A 214 -23.52 -13.92 9.11
CA GLN A 214 -22.83 -13.12 10.12
C GLN A 214 -21.68 -12.35 9.46
N PRO A 215 -21.65 -11.01 9.56
CA PRO A 215 -20.63 -10.19 8.91
C PRO A 215 -19.21 -10.58 9.33
N GLY A 216 -18.31 -10.70 8.35
CA GLY A 216 -16.89 -10.98 8.60
C GLY A 216 -16.58 -12.42 8.99
N GLN A 217 -17.47 -13.36 8.70
CA GLN A 217 -17.23 -14.80 8.87
C GLN A 217 -17.42 -15.55 7.56
N ILE A 218 -16.72 -16.67 7.43
CA ILE A 218 -16.91 -17.62 6.33
C ILE A 218 -18.18 -18.47 6.54
N ALA A 219 -18.82 -18.89 5.44
CA ALA A 219 -19.93 -19.82 5.48
C ALA A 219 -19.56 -21.16 6.15
N ARG A 220 -20.46 -21.68 6.99
CA ARG A 220 -20.22 -22.90 7.80
C ARG A 220 -19.78 -24.12 7.00
N ARG A 221 -20.17 -24.23 5.73
CA ARG A 221 -19.82 -25.36 4.86
C ARG A 221 -18.32 -25.47 4.54
N TYR A 222 -17.55 -24.40 4.73
CA TYR A 222 -16.10 -24.38 4.49
C TYR A 222 -15.29 -24.52 5.79
N LEU A 223 -15.94 -24.56 6.96
CA LEU A 223 -15.23 -24.81 8.22
C LEU A 223 -14.67 -26.24 8.22
N GLY A 224 -13.42 -26.40 8.64
CA GLY A 224 -12.74 -27.71 8.60
C GLY A 224 -12.00 -27.99 7.30
N THR A 225 -12.07 -27.11 6.29
CA THR A 225 -11.28 -27.23 5.06
C THR A 225 -9.95 -26.48 5.15
N GLU A 226 -9.49 -26.07 6.35
CA GLU A 226 -8.23 -25.36 6.50
C GLU A 226 -7.05 -26.27 6.10
N LYS A 227 -6.28 -25.87 5.08
CA LYS A 227 -5.16 -26.66 4.57
C LYS A 227 -4.06 -25.78 3.99
N VAL A 228 -2.82 -26.22 4.11
CA VAL A 228 -1.65 -25.67 3.43
C VAL A 228 -0.86 -26.76 2.72
N TYR A 229 -0.17 -26.38 1.65
CA TYR A 229 0.61 -27.29 0.82
C TYR A 229 2.10 -27.03 1.09
N ALA A 230 2.76 -27.97 1.74
CA ALA A 230 4.17 -27.86 2.09
C ALA A 230 5.03 -28.49 0.98
N HIS A 231 5.83 -27.68 0.31
CA HIS A 231 6.74 -28.11 -0.74
C HIS A 231 8.21 -27.93 -0.29
N PRO A 232 8.93 -29.03 0.01
CA PRO A 232 10.33 -28.95 0.37
C PRO A 232 11.20 -28.81 -0.88
N PHE A 233 12.27 -28.01 -0.80
CA PHE A 233 13.30 -28.00 -1.84
C PHE A 233 14.68 -27.67 -1.26
N LEU A 234 15.72 -27.99 -2.02
CA LEU A 234 17.11 -27.71 -1.66
C LEU A 234 17.68 -26.61 -2.55
N ALA A 235 18.39 -25.65 -1.98
CA ALA A 235 19.13 -24.66 -2.76
C ALA A 235 20.64 -24.85 -2.58
N GLU A 236 21.38 -24.80 -3.68
CA GLU A 236 22.83 -24.66 -3.64
C GLU A 236 23.16 -23.18 -3.42
N VAL A 237 23.90 -22.87 -2.35
CA VAL A 237 24.20 -21.50 -1.95
C VAL A 237 25.70 -21.37 -1.70
N ARG A 238 26.28 -20.27 -2.22
CA ARG A 238 27.64 -19.88 -1.88
C ARG A 238 27.61 -18.93 -0.69
N ASP A 239 28.33 -19.28 0.37
CA ASP A 239 28.53 -18.36 1.49
C ASP A 239 29.25 -17.11 0.98
N ALA A 240 28.58 -15.96 1.11
CA ALA A 240 29.09 -14.68 0.65
C ALA A 240 30.40 -14.25 1.35
N GLU A 241 30.65 -14.72 2.57
CA GLU A 241 31.86 -14.35 3.32
C GLU A 241 33.03 -15.29 3.07
N ARG A 242 32.76 -16.60 3.00
CA ARG A 242 33.79 -17.64 2.90
C ARG A 242 33.99 -18.19 1.49
N GLY A 243 33.09 -17.87 0.57
CA GLY A 243 33.06 -18.41 -0.80
C GLY A 243 32.78 -19.92 -0.87
N LEU A 244 32.42 -20.55 0.25
CA LEU A 244 32.19 -21.98 0.33
C LEU A 244 30.84 -22.33 -0.28
N LEU A 245 30.84 -23.35 -1.12
CA LEU A 245 29.61 -23.96 -1.63
C LEU A 245 28.97 -24.78 -0.51
N GLY A 246 27.67 -24.66 -0.33
CA GLY A 246 26.89 -25.51 0.55
C GLY A 246 25.43 -25.49 0.17
N TYR A 247 24.59 -25.94 1.09
CA TYR A 247 23.17 -26.15 0.84
C TYR A 247 22.30 -25.45 1.88
N GLU A 248 21.07 -25.17 1.48
CA GLU A 248 19.99 -24.70 2.34
C GLU A 248 18.75 -25.55 2.10
N LEU A 249 18.07 -25.95 3.19
CA LEU A 249 16.81 -26.68 3.16
C LEU A 249 15.65 -25.71 3.32
N PHE A 250 14.74 -25.73 2.36
CA PHE A 250 13.54 -24.92 2.35
C PHE A 250 12.30 -25.79 2.52
N ILE A 251 11.27 -25.22 3.14
CA ILE A 251 9.88 -25.66 3.00
C ILE A 251 9.06 -24.44 2.59
N GLN A 252 8.50 -24.45 1.39
CA GLN A 252 7.53 -23.47 0.93
C GLN A 252 6.14 -23.91 1.35
N TYR A 253 5.43 -23.07 2.10
CA TYR A 253 4.04 -23.30 2.44
C TYR A 253 3.17 -22.48 1.51
N TRP A 254 2.49 -23.16 0.60
CA TRP A 254 1.56 -22.57 -0.37
C TRP A 254 0.14 -22.57 0.18
N PHE A 255 -0.55 -21.47 -0.07
CA PHE A 255 -1.86 -21.14 0.47
C PHE A 255 -2.83 -20.93 -0.68
N PHE A 256 -3.84 -21.79 -0.80
CA PHE A 256 -4.90 -21.59 -1.77
C PHE A 256 -6.03 -20.76 -1.16
N TYR A 257 -6.39 -19.66 -1.81
CA TYR A 257 -7.60 -18.90 -1.52
C TYR A 257 -8.58 -19.03 -2.69
N PRO A 258 -9.89 -19.10 -2.44
CA PRO A 258 -10.86 -19.30 -3.51
C PRO A 258 -11.05 -18.09 -4.45
N PHE A 259 -10.69 -16.88 -4.03
CA PHE A 259 -10.78 -15.65 -4.83
C PHE A 259 -9.90 -14.56 -4.21
N ASN A 260 -9.72 -13.42 -4.87
CA ASN A 260 -9.08 -12.20 -4.35
C ASN A 260 -10.00 -11.00 -4.65
N ALA A 261 -10.24 -10.13 -3.66
CA ALA A 261 -11.09 -8.94 -3.84
C ALA A 261 -10.36 -7.63 -3.46
N GLY A 262 -9.11 -7.47 -3.95
CA GLY A 262 -8.28 -6.26 -3.80
C GLY A 262 -8.28 -5.33 -5.03
N GLY A 263 -7.11 -4.74 -5.33
CA GLY A 263 -6.93 -3.93 -6.54
C GLY A 263 -6.94 -4.75 -7.84
N ASN A 264 -6.57 -6.03 -7.73
CA ASN A 264 -6.64 -7.04 -8.77
C ASN A 264 -7.70 -8.07 -8.35
N ASN A 265 -8.87 -8.05 -8.99
CA ASN A 265 -9.93 -9.00 -8.68
C ASN A 265 -9.79 -10.21 -9.59
N HIS A 266 -9.69 -11.40 -9.01
CA HIS A 266 -9.75 -12.66 -9.74
C HIS A 266 -10.25 -13.78 -8.85
N GLU A 267 -10.82 -14.80 -9.49
CA GLU A 267 -11.10 -16.05 -8.82
C GLU A 267 -9.79 -16.85 -8.66
N GLY A 268 -9.70 -17.61 -7.57
CA GLY A 268 -8.55 -18.36 -7.07
C GLY A 268 -7.29 -17.55 -6.84
N ASP A 269 -6.54 -17.89 -5.80
CA ASP A 269 -5.26 -17.24 -5.47
C ASP A 269 -4.31 -18.21 -4.77
N TRP A 270 -3.01 -17.99 -4.95
CA TRP A 270 -1.92 -18.83 -4.46
C TRP A 270 -0.84 -17.91 -3.92
N GLU A 271 -0.70 -17.94 -2.61
CA GLU A 271 0.28 -17.17 -1.88
C GLU A 271 1.22 -18.12 -1.14
N HIS A 272 2.41 -17.67 -0.75
CA HIS A 272 3.30 -18.55 -0.01
C HIS A 272 4.27 -17.84 0.93
N VAL A 273 4.78 -18.61 1.88
CA VAL A 273 5.95 -18.26 2.69
C VAL A 273 6.95 -19.39 2.65
N SER A 274 8.25 -19.07 2.69
CA SER A 274 9.31 -20.08 2.78
C SER A 274 9.96 -20.06 4.15
N ALA A 275 10.11 -21.23 4.75
CA ALA A 275 10.91 -21.45 5.94
C ALA A 275 12.25 -22.07 5.56
N VAL A 276 13.36 -21.44 5.95
CA VAL A 276 14.71 -21.99 5.77
C VAL A 276 15.16 -22.61 7.07
N ILE A 277 15.48 -23.91 7.03
CA ILE A 277 15.73 -24.72 8.22
C ILE A 277 17.23 -25.02 8.33
N THR A 278 17.77 -24.90 9.53
CA THR A 278 19.18 -25.20 9.83
C THR A 278 19.36 -25.63 11.28
N PRO A 279 20.38 -26.43 11.64
CA PRO A 279 20.78 -26.60 13.03
C PRO A 279 21.21 -25.28 13.66
N LEU A 280 20.92 -25.09 14.95
CA LEU A 280 21.28 -23.89 15.70
C LEU A 280 22.78 -23.58 15.62
N SER A 281 23.65 -24.58 15.70
CA SER A 281 25.11 -24.42 15.59
C SER A 281 25.59 -23.97 14.19
N ALA A 282 24.75 -24.12 13.16
CA ALA A 282 25.05 -23.81 11.78
C ALA A 282 24.32 -22.55 11.27
N VAL A 283 23.59 -21.83 12.13
CA VAL A 283 22.70 -20.73 11.70
C VAL A 283 23.40 -19.65 10.86
N GLU A 284 24.65 -19.32 11.16
CA GLU A 284 25.42 -18.28 10.47
C GLU A 284 26.10 -18.74 9.18
N ARG A 285 26.02 -20.04 8.83
CA ARG A 285 26.71 -20.64 7.67
C ARG A 285 25.76 -21.47 6.80
N VAL A 286 26.27 -21.94 5.68
CA VAL A 286 25.60 -22.93 4.82
C VAL A 286 25.84 -24.35 5.35
N LEU A 287 24.94 -25.27 5.02
CA LEU A 287 25.06 -26.69 5.39
C LEU A 287 26.00 -27.42 4.45
N THR A 288 26.72 -28.41 4.98
CA THR A 288 27.43 -29.38 4.14
C THR A 288 26.45 -30.43 3.60
N GLU A 289 26.88 -31.18 2.58
CA GLU A 289 26.11 -32.31 2.06
C GLU A 289 25.83 -33.37 3.14
N GLU A 290 26.83 -33.68 3.97
CA GLU A 290 26.70 -34.69 5.03
C GLU A 290 25.67 -34.27 6.09
N GLU A 291 25.71 -33.00 6.51
CA GLU A 291 24.73 -32.44 7.45
C GLU A 291 23.32 -32.51 6.87
N LEU A 292 23.16 -32.12 5.61
CA LEU A 292 21.87 -32.15 4.94
C LEU A 292 21.33 -33.57 4.78
N ARG A 293 22.17 -34.53 4.33
CA ARG A 293 21.78 -35.94 4.26
C ARG A 293 21.36 -36.51 5.61
N ARG A 294 22.04 -36.09 6.69
CA ARG A 294 21.69 -36.48 8.07
C ARG A 294 20.36 -35.89 8.53
N ILE A 295 20.01 -34.67 8.13
CA ILE A 295 18.69 -34.08 8.38
C ILE A 295 17.63 -34.87 7.61
N LEU A 296 17.84 -35.09 6.31
CA LEU A 296 16.87 -35.76 5.44
C LEU A 296 16.59 -37.19 5.90
N SER A 297 17.59 -37.94 6.38
CA SER A 297 17.42 -39.30 6.92
C SER A 297 16.80 -39.36 8.32
N GLY A 298 16.47 -38.22 8.93
CA GLY A 298 15.97 -38.16 10.31
C GLY A 298 17.04 -38.43 11.38
N GLY A 299 18.31 -38.57 10.98
CA GLY A 299 19.46 -38.74 11.89
C GLY A 299 19.86 -37.46 12.65
N TRP A 300 19.19 -36.34 12.36
CA TRP A 300 19.27 -35.09 13.11
C TRP A 300 17.92 -34.79 13.77
N PRO A 301 17.74 -35.11 15.07
CA PRO A 301 16.47 -34.85 15.75
C PRO A 301 16.18 -33.36 15.79
N ALA A 302 14.94 -32.99 15.49
CA ALA A 302 14.56 -31.60 15.39
C ALA A 302 14.64 -30.87 16.75
N ASP A 303 14.32 -31.53 17.87
CA ASP A 303 14.45 -31.02 19.26
C ASP A 303 15.67 -31.60 20.00
N GLY A 304 16.74 -31.96 19.28
CA GLY A 304 17.97 -32.47 19.90
C GLY A 304 18.76 -31.42 20.69
N ALA A 305 19.95 -31.80 21.16
CA ALA A 305 20.88 -30.88 21.82
C ALA A 305 21.34 -29.71 20.92
N ASP A 306 21.30 -29.93 19.60
CA ASP A 306 21.48 -28.90 18.58
C ASP A 306 20.22 -28.86 17.71
N PRO A 307 19.16 -28.15 18.17
CA PRO A 307 17.85 -28.23 17.56
C PRO A 307 17.85 -27.59 16.17
N LEU A 308 16.92 -28.03 15.32
CA LEU A 308 16.62 -27.35 14.07
C LEU A 308 15.82 -26.08 14.36
N VAL A 309 16.26 -24.98 13.76
CA VAL A 309 15.72 -23.63 13.94
C VAL A 309 15.49 -22.95 12.59
N LEU A 310 14.76 -21.83 12.61
CA LEU A 310 14.60 -20.98 11.44
C LEU A 310 15.89 -20.19 11.20
N LYS A 311 16.53 -20.40 10.05
CA LYS A 311 17.63 -19.54 9.57
C LYS A 311 17.09 -18.21 9.06
N ARG A 312 16.03 -18.27 8.27
CA ARG A 312 15.27 -17.13 7.79
C ARG A 312 13.85 -17.55 7.39
N THR A 313 12.98 -16.57 7.31
CA THR A 313 11.64 -16.71 6.73
C THR A 313 11.48 -15.72 5.57
N GLU A 314 10.96 -16.19 4.45
CA GLU A 314 10.74 -15.38 3.26
C GLU A 314 9.23 -15.22 3.06
N TYR A 315 8.74 -13.99 3.14
CA TYR A 315 7.34 -13.65 2.98
C TYR A 315 7.12 -13.07 1.60
N PHE A 316 6.27 -13.70 0.80
CA PHE A 316 5.91 -13.25 -0.53
C PHE A 316 4.54 -12.58 -0.47
N PHE A 317 4.43 -11.39 -1.05
CA PHE A 317 3.20 -10.62 -1.10
C PHE A 317 3.20 -9.77 -2.37
N HIS A 318 2.20 -9.99 -3.24
CA HIS A 318 2.18 -9.40 -4.59
C HIS A 318 3.47 -9.73 -5.35
N HIS A 319 4.16 -8.75 -5.94
CA HIS A 319 5.46 -8.93 -6.60
C HIS A 319 6.66 -8.66 -5.68
N ASN A 320 6.45 -8.64 -4.37
CA ASN A 320 7.47 -8.32 -3.38
C ASN A 320 7.79 -9.54 -2.51
N ALA A 321 9.02 -9.59 -2.02
CA ALA A 321 9.44 -10.52 -1.00
C ALA A 321 10.18 -9.81 0.14
N MET A 322 9.74 -9.98 1.38
CA MET A 322 10.44 -9.49 2.56
C MET A 322 11.05 -10.66 3.32
N VAL A 323 12.35 -10.56 3.61
CA VAL A 323 13.12 -11.62 4.26
C VAL A 323 13.37 -11.26 5.72
N PHE A 324 12.93 -12.13 6.62
CA PHE A 324 13.33 -12.12 8.02
C PHE A 324 14.57 -12.99 8.17
N ASP A 325 15.75 -12.37 8.09
CA ASP A 325 17.02 -13.06 8.27
C ASP A 325 17.39 -13.11 9.77
N PHE A 326 17.40 -14.33 10.33
CA PHE A 326 17.73 -14.56 11.73
C PHE A 326 19.20 -14.90 11.95
N ALA A 327 19.98 -15.06 10.87
CA ALA A 327 21.40 -15.34 10.92
C ALA A 327 22.24 -14.05 10.95
N ARG A 328 21.74 -12.94 10.36
CA ARG A 328 22.52 -11.71 10.16
C ARG A 328 21.73 -10.43 10.50
N PRO A 329 21.70 -10.00 11.77
CA PRO A 329 22.47 -10.50 12.91
C PRO A 329 21.86 -11.76 13.51
N ASN A 330 22.70 -12.59 14.14
CA ASN A 330 22.25 -13.83 14.75
C ASN A 330 21.27 -13.59 15.91
N ALA A 331 19.99 -13.80 15.64
CA ALA A 331 18.87 -13.58 16.56
C ALA A 331 18.85 -14.57 17.75
N TYR A 332 19.67 -15.63 17.70
CA TYR A 332 19.77 -16.63 18.76
C TYR A 332 20.89 -16.34 19.78
N LEU A 333 21.71 -15.30 19.57
CA LEU A 333 22.68 -14.86 20.57
C LEU A 333 21.99 -14.39 21.85
N PRO A 334 22.64 -14.45 23.04
CA PRO A 334 22.09 -13.84 24.25
C PRO A 334 21.77 -12.36 24.06
N ARG A 335 20.61 -11.89 24.56
CA ARG A 335 20.08 -10.52 24.37
C ARG A 335 21.14 -9.43 24.47
N LYS A 336 21.88 -9.40 25.58
CA LYS A 336 22.91 -8.39 25.83
C LYS A 336 23.96 -8.31 24.72
N ARG A 337 24.44 -9.46 24.24
CA ARG A 337 25.44 -9.54 23.17
C ARG A 337 24.86 -9.08 21.83
N TRP A 338 23.60 -9.39 21.58
CA TRP A 338 22.90 -8.93 20.38
C TRP A 338 22.71 -7.41 20.40
N GLU A 339 22.31 -6.84 21.53
CA GLU A 339 22.17 -5.38 21.71
C GLU A 339 23.51 -4.65 21.48
N GLU A 340 24.61 -5.17 22.04
CA GLU A 340 25.97 -4.66 21.81
C GLU A 340 26.34 -4.67 20.31
N LEU A 341 26.00 -5.75 19.58
CA LEU A 341 26.21 -5.82 18.13
C LEU A 341 25.38 -4.78 17.36
N MET A 342 24.15 -4.52 17.80
CA MET A 342 23.28 -3.53 17.16
C MET A 342 23.74 -2.10 17.39
N GLU A 343 24.32 -1.78 18.55
CA GLU A 343 24.94 -0.47 18.78
C GLU A 343 26.14 -0.25 17.85
N LEU A 344 26.94 -1.30 17.60
CA LEU A 344 28.13 -1.22 16.75
C LEU A 344 27.78 -1.13 15.24
N ARG A 345 26.72 -1.81 14.80
CA ARG A 345 26.30 -1.85 13.39
C ARG A 345 25.81 -0.49 12.89
N GLY A 346 25.14 0.29 13.74
CA GLY A 346 24.40 1.47 13.31
C GLY A 346 23.14 1.12 12.50
N GLU A 347 22.57 2.11 11.81
CA GLU A 347 21.40 1.94 10.94
C GLU A 347 21.72 2.44 9.52
N ASP A 348 21.37 1.65 8.50
CA ASP A 348 21.42 2.05 7.09
C ASP A 348 20.11 2.71 6.64
N ARG A 349 18.98 2.28 7.21
CA ARG A 349 17.64 2.85 6.95
C ARG A 349 16.99 3.38 8.23
N PRO A 350 16.12 4.42 8.14
CA PRO A 350 15.37 4.89 9.29
C PRO A 350 14.57 3.76 9.96
N GLY A 351 14.76 3.58 11.27
CA GLY A 351 14.03 2.58 12.06
C GLY A 351 14.46 1.14 11.82
N GLU A 352 15.57 0.90 11.12
CA GLU A 352 16.07 -0.45 10.84
C GLU A 352 16.40 -1.24 12.11
N LYS A 353 17.02 -0.62 13.13
CA LYS A 353 17.33 -1.31 14.38
C LYS A 353 16.06 -1.75 15.10
N LYS A 354 15.01 -0.91 15.06
CA LYS A 354 13.69 -1.24 15.61
C LYS A 354 13.04 -2.40 14.85
N LEU A 355 13.17 -2.42 13.53
CA LEU A 355 12.70 -3.51 12.70
C LEU A 355 13.47 -4.81 13.00
N LEU A 356 14.81 -4.77 13.10
CA LEU A 356 15.63 -5.92 13.45
C LEU A 356 15.33 -6.47 14.85
N ALA A 357 15.06 -5.60 15.83
CA ALA A 357 14.61 -6.01 17.15
C ALA A 357 13.27 -6.75 17.10
N ARG A 358 12.35 -6.32 16.22
CA ARG A 358 11.10 -7.03 15.97
C ARG A 358 11.30 -8.35 15.23
N VAL A 359 12.21 -8.41 14.26
CA VAL A 359 12.58 -9.67 13.60
C VAL A 359 13.14 -10.65 14.63
N ARG A 360 14.02 -10.19 15.54
CA ARG A 360 14.52 -11.03 16.64
C ARG A 360 13.39 -11.55 17.53
N SER A 361 12.40 -10.74 17.88
CA SER A 361 11.32 -11.22 18.76
C SER A 361 10.54 -12.40 18.14
N TYR A 362 10.56 -12.57 16.81
CA TYR A 362 9.87 -13.67 16.13
C TYR A 362 10.60 -15.02 16.24
N VAL A 363 11.88 -15.07 16.63
CA VAL A 363 12.57 -16.35 16.89
C VAL A 363 12.34 -16.89 18.30
N TRP A 364 11.72 -16.09 19.18
CA TRP A 364 11.44 -16.43 20.56
C TRP A 364 9.94 -16.51 20.79
N ALA A 365 9.50 -17.59 21.45
CA ALA A 365 8.11 -17.82 21.79
C ALA A 365 7.68 -17.09 23.07
N ASP A 366 8.62 -16.55 23.84
CA ASP A 366 8.39 -15.80 25.07
C ASP A 366 9.28 -14.54 25.14
N GLU A 367 8.92 -13.59 26.01
CA GLU A 367 9.71 -12.37 26.22
C GLU A 367 11.04 -12.62 26.96
N GLU A 368 11.12 -13.72 27.70
CA GLU A 368 12.31 -14.11 28.47
C GLU A 368 13.40 -14.74 27.60
N GLU A 369 13.10 -15.03 26.32
CA GLU A 369 13.99 -15.69 25.35
C GLU A 369 14.46 -17.08 25.84
N THR A 370 13.55 -17.83 26.44
CA THR A 370 13.82 -19.19 26.95
C THR A 370 13.35 -20.29 26.00
N ARG A 371 12.40 -19.97 25.13
CA ARG A 371 11.80 -20.92 24.19
C ARG A 371 11.90 -20.43 22.76
N ILE A 372 12.47 -21.26 21.89
CA ILE A 372 12.58 -20.96 20.46
C ILE A 372 11.21 -21.10 19.80
N ASN A 373 10.83 -20.13 18.99
CA ASN A 373 9.70 -20.22 18.08
C ASN A 373 10.17 -20.81 16.74
N THR A 374 9.53 -21.89 16.29
CA THR A 374 9.79 -22.52 14.98
C THR A 374 8.74 -22.15 13.94
N HIS A 375 7.73 -21.35 14.27
CA HIS A 375 6.61 -21.04 13.39
C HIS A 375 6.76 -19.65 12.77
N PRO A 376 6.86 -19.54 11.43
CA PRO A 376 6.60 -18.29 10.74
C PRO A 376 5.25 -17.70 11.14
N ILE A 377 5.15 -16.38 11.28
CA ILE A 377 3.90 -15.70 11.59
C ILE A 377 3.56 -14.78 10.42
N GLY A 378 2.50 -15.13 9.67
CA GLY A 378 2.03 -14.37 8.52
C GLY A 378 0.69 -13.69 8.79
N TYR A 379 0.49 -12.50 8.25
CA TYR A 379 -0.77 -11.76 8.31
C TYR A 379 -1.41 -11.79 6.93
N ILE A 380 -2.58 -12.41 6.82
CA ILE A 380 -3.22 -12.66 5.53
C ILE A 380 -4.26 -11.59 5.23
N GLY A 381 -4.17 -11.02 4.02
CA GLY A 381 -5.01 -9.93 3.54
C GLY A 381 -4.65 -8.57 4.15
N ALA A 382 -4.99 -7.50 3.43
CA ALA A 382 -4.78 -6.12 3.86
C ALA A 382 -5.90 -5.21 3.34
N ASP A 383 -6.08 -4.08 4.00
CA ASP A 383 -6.95 -3.00 3.55
C ASP A 383 -6.25 -2.22 2.44
N SER A 384 -6.77 -2.30 1.21
CA SER A 384 -6.21 -1.56 0.07
C SER A 384 -6.51 -0.06 0.16
N LYS A 385 -5.47 0.76 0.08
CA LYS A 385 -5.54 2.24 0.10
C LYS A 385 -5.19 2.85 -1.27
N GLY A 386 -5.32 2.08 -2.34
CA GLY A 386 -4.98 2.52 -3.69
C GLY A 386 -6.04 3.40 -4.34
N LEU A 387 -5.81 3.75 -5.61
CA LEU A 387 -6.70 4.62 -6.38
C LEU A 387 -8.03 3.95 -6.72
N GLU A 388 -8.10 2.63 -6.70
CA GLU A 388 -9.33 1.86 -6.84
C GLU A 388 -10.38 2.24 -5.79
N GLN A 389 -9.95 2.68 -4.60
CA GLN A 389 -10.87 3.21 -3.59
C GLN A 389 -11.62 4.45 -4.06
N LEU A 390 -11.11 5.21 -5.03
CA LEU A 390 -11.82 6.37 -5.59
C LEU A 390 -12.90 5.98 -6.59
N LEU A 391 -12.87 4.74 -7.08
CA LEU A 391 -13.78 4.20 -8.10
C LEU A 391 -14.88 3.33 -7.47
N SER A 392 -14.73 2.94 -6.21
CA SER A 392 -15.71 2.13 -5.48
C SER A 392 -16.79 2.97 -4.80
N SER A 393 -17.94 2.34 -4.53
CA SER A 393 -18.97 2.93 -3.67
C SER A 393 -18.55 2.87 -2.20
N PRO A 394 -19.07 3.74 -1.31
CA PRO A 394 -18.82 3.62 0.13
C PRO A 394 -19.38 2.30 0.69
N GLY A 395 -18.54 1.53 1.39
CA GLY A 395 -18.91 0.22 1.94
C GLY A 395 -17.67 -0.60 2.33
N PRO A 396 -17.83 -1.74 3.02
CA PRO A 396 -16.71 -2.61 3.39
C PRO A 396 -16.17 -3.34 2.15
N HIS A 397 -15.32 -2.67 1.37
CA HIS A 397 -14.68 -3.24 0.18
C HIS A 397 -13.18 -3.52 0.44
N ALA A 398 -12.54 -4.31 -0.43
CA ALA A 398 -11.08 -4.35 -0.58
C ALA A 398 -10.23 -4.73 0.65
N ARG A 399 -10.69 -5.69 1.46
CA ARG A 399 -9.92 -6.27 2.59
C ARG A 399 -9.22 -7.59 2.25
N GLU A 400 -9.47 -8.09 1.04
CA GLU A 400 -9.24 -9.45 0.61
C GLU A 400 -8.15 -9.51 -0.46
N SER A 401 -7.08 -8.71 -0.29
CA SER A 401 -5.94 -8.70 -1.22
C SER A 401 -5.09 -9.98 -1.18
N HIS A 402 -5.40 -10.89 -0.25
CA HIS A 402 -4.83 -12.22 0.06
C HIS A 402 -3.29 -12.39 0.15
N ALA A 403 -2.51 -11.35 -0.13
CA ALA A 403 -1.10 -11.25 0.20
C ALA A 403 -0.78 -11.63 1.66
N THR A 404 0.39 -12.24 1.87
CA THR A 404 0.88 -12.66 3.20
C THR A 404 1.98 -11.74 3.72
N TYR A 405 1.61 -10.85 4.65
CA TYR A 405 2.49 -9.85 5.23
C TYR A 405 3.25 -10.39 6.45
N PRO A 406 4.51 -9.98 6.66
CA PRO A 406 5.29 -10.42 7.82
C PRO A 406 4.90 -9.70 9.12
N LEU A 407 4.31 -8.51 9.03
CA LEU A 407 4.08 -7.62 10.16
C LEU A 407 2.76 -6.85 10.00
N PRO A 408 2.14 -6.42 11.12
CA PRO A 408 1.07 -5.44 11.08
C PRO A 408 1.64 -4.04 10.78
N GLY A 409 0.94 -3.26 9.97
CA GLY A 409 1.34 -1.91 9.60
C GLY A 409 0.90 -1.49 8.20
N VAL A 410 1.36 -0.34 7.75
CA VAL A 410 1.06 0.23 6.43
C VAL A 410 2.26 0.00 5.50
N PHE A 411 2.07 -0.75 4.43
CA PHE A 411 3.08 -1.09 3.44
C PHE A 411 2.93 -0.23 2.19
N LYS A 412 4.01 0.46 1.81
CA LYS A 412 4.02 1.40 0.69
C LYS A 412 4.47 0.75 -0.62
N GLY A 413 3.72 0.98 -1.69
CA GLY A 413 4.12 0.61 -3.04
C GLY A 413 4.18 -0.91 -3.24
N VAL A 414 3.32 -1.65 -2.55
CA VAL A 414 3.33 -3.11 -2.55
C VAL A 414 2.24 -3.71 -3.42
N GLY A 415 1.08 -3.07 -3.47
CA GLY A 415 -0.05 -3.56 -4.25
C GLY A 415 -0.04 -3.04 -5.69
N PRO A 416 -1.05 -3.42 -6.48
CA PRO A 416 -1.16 -3.09 -7.90
C PRO A 416 -1.03 -1.59 -8.17
N ALA A 417 -0.35 -1.23 -9.27
CA ALA A 417 -0.03 0.16 -9.63
C ALA A 417 0.70 0.97 -8.53
N GLY A 418 1.38 0.28 -7.60
CA GLY A 418 2.09 0.91 -6.49
C GLY A 418 1.17 1.37 -5.35
N SER A 419 0.02 0.73 -5.18
CA SER A 419 -0.91 1.03 -4.09
C SER A 419 -0.30 0.78 -2.71
N THR A 420 -0.82 1.52 -1.73
CA THR A 420 -0.54 1.31 -0.30
C THR A 420 -1.53 0.27 0.24
N GLU A 421 -1.06 -0.64 1.10
CA GLU A 421 -1.93 -1.61 1.80
C GLU A 421 -1.68 -1.55 3.30
N ALA A 422 -2.72 -1.76 4.11
CA ALA A 422 -2.64 -1.69 5.58
C ALA A 422 -3.11 -2.98 6.24
N VAL A 423 -2.34 -3.45 7.22
CA VAL A 423 -2.59 -4.67 8.00
C VAL A 423 -2.91 -4.27 9.44
N PRO A 424 -4.20 -4.08 9.80
CA PRO A 424 -4.59 -3.53 11.09
C PRO A 424 -4.73 -4.55 12.23
N LYS A 425 -4.70 -5.84 11.92
CA LYS A 425 -4.76 -6.91 12.93
C LYS A 425 -3.40 -7.10 13.57
N ARG A 426 -3.38 -7.26 14.89
CA ARG A 426 -2.16 -7.55 15.65
C ARG A 426 -2.30 -8.91 16.32
N PHE A 427 -1.18 -9.59 16.43
CA PHE A 427 -1.04 -10.81 17.21
C PHE A 427 0.22 -10.70 18.05
N ASP A 428 0.06 -10.81 19.36
CA ASP A 428 1.18 -10.92 20.29
C ASP A 428 1.56 -12.40 20.38
N HIS A 429 2.51 -12.83 19.57
CA HIS A 429 2.86 -14.25 19.54
C HIS A 429 3.57 -14.69 20.82
N GLN A 430 4.28 -13.80 21.52
CA GLN A 430 4.99 -14.15 22.74
C GLN A 430 4.04 -14.41 23.90
N GLU A 431 2.92 -13.68 23.96
CA GLU A 431 1.85 -13.90 24.93
C GLU A 431 1.16 -15.28 24.76
N TYR A 432 0.97 -15.72 23.51
CA TYR A 432 0.16 -16.90 23.22
C TYR A 432 0.99 -18.17 22.97
N LEU A 433 2.19 -18.07 22.40
CA LEU A 433 3.07 -19.22 22.16
C LEU A 433 3.95 -19.53 23.39
N GLY A 434 4.12 -18.56 24.28
CA GLY A 434 4.80 -18.70 25.57
C GLY A 434 4.10 -19.67 26.53
N ASP A 435 2.81 -19.95 26.34
CA ASP A 435 2.08 -21.01 27.05
C ASP A 435 1.30 -21.90 26.05
N PRO A 436 1.75 -23.14 25.77
CA PRO A 436 1.09 -24.04 24.82
C PRO A 436 -0.34 -24.40 25.18
N LYS A 437 -0.76 -24.20 26.45
CA LYS A 437 -2.13 -24.48 26.91
C LYS A 437 -3.07 -23.32 26.61
N ARG A 438 -2.53 -22.13 26.31
CA ARG A 438 -3.34 -20.95 26.06
C ARG A 438 -4.04 -21.06 24.71
N PRO A 439 -5.37 -20.93 24.64
CA PRO A 439 -6.07 -20.94 23.36
C PRO A 439 -5.68 -19.70 22.55
N LEU A 440 -5.47 -19.89 21.25
CA LEU A 440 -5.24 -18.78 20.33
C LEU A 440 -6.51 -17.93 20.16
N PRO A 441 -6.37 -16.64 19.80
CA PRO A 441 -7.52 -15.80 19.52
C PRO A 441 -8.23 -16.23 18.22
N GLU A 442 -9.53 -15.95 18.10
CA GLU A 442 -10.42 -16.36 16.99
C GLU A 442 -9.90 -15.98 15.58
N GLY A 443 -9.10 -14.91 15.50
CA GLY A 443 -8.48 -14.43 14.27
C GLY A 443 -7.18 -15.11 13.87
N VAL A 444 -6.74 -16.17 14.56
CA VAL A 444 -5.45 -16.84 14.31
C VAL A 444 -5.67 -18.31 13.99
N VAL A 445 -5.05 -18.78 12.91
CA VAL A 445 -5.17 -20.15 12.40
C VAL A 445 -3.81 -20.84 12.45
N ARG A 446 -3.81 -22.07 12.96
CA ARG A 446 -2.63 -22.94 13.04
C ARG A 446 -2.63 -23.97 11.93
N TYR A 447 -1.45 -24.21 11.39
CA TYR A 447 -1.17 -25.25 10.39
C TYR A 447 -0.11 -26.26 10.84
N ASP A 448 0.34 -26.20 12.09
CA ASP A 448 1.27 -27.16 12.68
C ASP A 448 0.58 -28.46 13.14
N MET A 449 -0.34 -28.95 12.30
CA MET A 449 -1.10 -30.18 12.49
C MET A 449 -0.98 -30.99 11.20
N ALA A 450 -0.64 -32.28 11.31
CA ALA A 450 -0.37 -33.12 10.15
C ALA A 450 -1.57 -33.20 9.21
N GLU A 451 -2.79 -33.27 9.75
CA GLU A 451 -4.04 -33.29 9.00
C GLU A 451 -4.29 -32.00 8.18
N ARG A 452 -3.68 -30.87 8.57
CA ARG A 452 -3.80 -29.58 7.87
C ARG A 452 -2.68 -29.29 6.88
N ILE A 453 -1.70 -30.19 6.76
CA ILE A 453 -0.60 -30.07 5.81
C ILE A 453 -0.74 -31.16 4.75
N ASP A 454 -0.54 -30.77 3.50
CA ASP A 454 -0.36 -31.70 2.38
C ASP A 454 1.09 -31.56 1.88
N LEU A 455 1.86 -32.65 1.86
CA LEU A 455 3.23 -32.60 1.36
C LEU A 455 3.20 -32.67 -0.16
N VAL A 456 3.82 -31.71 -0.84
CA VAL A 456 3.79 -31.60 -2.29
C VAL A 456 5.19 -31.82 -2.87
N PRO A 457 5.39 -32.90 -3.64
CA PRO A 457 6.66 -33.14 -4.32
C PRO A 457 6.84 -32.22 -5.53
N ASP A 458 8.01 -32.31 -6.15
CA ASP A 458 8.23 -31.79 -7.49
C ASP A 458 7.41 -32.58 -8.53
N TRP A 459 6.95 -31.89 -9.58
CA TRP A 459 6.09 -32.49 -10.61
C TRP A 459 6.78 -33.68 -11.30
N GLU A 460 8.12 -33.67 -11.40
CA GLU A 460 8.91 -34.77 -11.95
C GLU A 460 8.72 -36.09 -11.19
N ARG A 461 8.30 -36.05 -9.92
CA ARG A 461 8.06 -37.25 -9.10
C ARG A 461 6.71 -37.90 -9.39
N VAL A 462 5.74 -37.13 -9.85
CA VAL A 462 4.35 -37.57 -10.01
C VAL A 462 3.90 -37.69 -11.47
N TYR A 463 4.66 -37.18 -12.44
CA TYR A 463 4.25 -37.20 -13.85
C TYR A 463 4.00 -38.62 -14.38
N ASP A 464 5.00 -39.50 -14.31
CA ASP A 464 4.88 -40.88 -14.83
C ASP A 464 3.84 -41.66 -14.02
N LEU A 465 3.80 -41.46 -12.70
CA LEU A 465 2.79 -42.05 -11.82
C LEU A 465 1.38 -41.61 -12.20
N ALA A 466 1.16 -40.34 -12.57
CA ALA A 466 -0.14 -39.84 -13.03
C ALA A 466 -0.55 -40.42 -14.40
N ILE A 467 0.41 -40.80 -15.24
CA ILE A 467 0.11 -41.53 -16.48
C ILE A 467 -0.34 -42.95 -16.17
N GLU A 468 0.34 -43.65 -15.26
CA GLU A 468 0.13 -45.08 -14.99
C GLU A 468 -1.00 -45.38 -14.00
N ASP A 469 -1.14 -44.58 -12.94
CA ASP A 469 -2.04 -44.83 -11.81
C ASP A 469 -3.20 -43.80 -11.80
N PRO A 470 -4.46 -44.25 -11.99
CA PRO A 470 -5.62 -43.35 -11.97
C PRO A 470 -5.83 -42.60 -10.66
N SER A 471 -5.40 -43.17 -9.53
CA SER A 471 -5.53 -42.52 -8.23
C SER A 471 -4.58 -41.33 -8.10
N VAL A 472 -3.32 -41.52 -8.50
CA VAL A 472 -2.30 -40.46 -8.56
C VAL A 472 -2.72 -39.39 -9.57
N ARG A 473 -3.25 -39.80 -10.73
CA ARG A 473 -3.75 -38.87 -11.75
C ARG A 473 -4.81 -37.93 -11.21
N ARG A 474 -5.82 -38.48 -10.54
CA ARG A 474 -6.90 -37.72 -9.92
C ARG A 474 -6.36 -36.73 -8.88
N GLU A 475 -5.27 -37.08 -8.22
CA GLU A 475 -4.73 -36.33 -7.10
C GLU A 475 -3.71 -35.25 -7.48
N TRP A 476 -2.93 -35.45 -8.55
CA TRP A 476 -1.75 -34.63 -8.86
C TRP A 476 -1.76 -33.94 -10.22
N SER A 477 -2.74 -34.22 -11.10
CA SER A 477 -2.75 -33.59 -12.44
C SER A 477 -2.83 -32.06 -12.41
N TRP A 478 -3.34 -31.46 -11.32
CA TRP A 478 -3.38 -30.02 -11.13
C TRP A 478 -2.00 -29.38 -10.97
N LEU A 479 -1.00 -30.14 -10.51
CA LEU A 479 0.38 -29.68 -10.32
C LEU A 479 1.14 -29.64 -11.65
N ILE A 480 0.76 -30.51 -12.60
CA ILE A 480 1.47 -30.74 -13.87
C ILE A 480 0.95 -29.83 -14.98
N LEU A 481 -0.36 -29.55 -15.02
CA LEU A 481 -0.99 -28.82 -16.12
C LEU A 481 -0.99 -27.30 -15.88
N PRO A 482 -0.88 -26.47 -16.93
CA PRO A 482 -0.91 -25.00 -16.82
C PRO A 482 -2.35 -24.49 -16.59
N LEU A 483 -2.96 -24.91 -15.48
CA LEU A 483 -4.33 -24.59 -15.12
C LEU A 483 -4.41 -23.16 -14.55
N ARG A 484 -5.43 -22.43 -15.00
CA ARG A 484 -5.92 -21.23 -14.33
C ARG A 484 -6.84 -21.63 -13.17
N TRP A 485 -6.64 -21.04 -12.01
CA TRP A 485 -7.39 -21.35 -10.78
C TRP A 485 -8.54 -20.38 -10.64
N GLY A 486 -9.63 -20.62 -11.34
CA GLY A 486 -10.80 -19.75 -11.42
C GLY A 486 -11.16 -19.42 -12.86
N TYR A 487 -12.37 -18.91 -13.09
CA TYR A 487 -12.79 -18.41 -14.39
C TYR A 487 -11.72 -17.46 -14.95
N PRO A 488 -11.31 -17.59 -16.22
CA PRO A 488 -10.04 -17.03 -16.71
C PRO A 488 -9.89 -15.52 -16.51
N SER A 489 -11.00 -14.78 -16.37
CA SER A 489 -10.94 -13.37 -16.04
C SER A 489 -12.16 -12.90 -15.25
N ALA A 490 -11.95 -11.95 -14.34
CA ALA A 490 -13.03 -11.13 -13.77
C ALA A 490 -12.99 -9.70 -14.34
N LYS A 491 -14.05 -8.92 -14.11
CA LYS A 491 -14.07 -7.48 -14.46
C LYS A 491 -13.20 -6.71 -13.46
N SER A 492 -12.24 -5.93 -13.95
CA SER A 492 -11.43 -5.01 -13.13
C SER A 492 -11.31 -3.63 -13.79
N PRO A 493 -11.01 -2.55 -13.04
CA PRO A 493 -10.98 -1.18 -13.57
C PRO A 493 -9.98 -0.92 -14.71
N LEU A 494 -8.94 -1.76 -14.84
CA LEU A 494 -7.89 -1.63 -15.87
C LEU A 494 -7.89 -2.81 -16.87
N ALA A 495 -8.83 -3.74 -16.74
CA ALA A 495 -8.95 -4.89 -17.63
C ALA A 495 -9.16 -4.47 -19.08
N GLY A 496 -8.41 -5.09 -20.00
CA GLY A 496 -8.64 -4.95 -21.45
C GLY A 496 -8.12 -3.69 -22.13
N ILE A 497 -7.39 -2.82 -21.43
CA ILE A 497 -6.73 -1.67 -22.05
C ILE A 497 -5.73 -2.14 -23.12
N ILE A 498 -5.02 -3.23 -22.83
CA ILE A 498 -4.13 -3.93 -23.76
C ILE A 498 -4.66 -5.35 -23.93
N SER A 499 -5.03 -5.74 -25.15
CA SER A 499 -5.46 -7.11 -25.43
C SER A 499 -4.33 -8.11 -25.24
N HIS A 500 -4.66 -9.28 -24.73
CA HIS A 500 -3.77 -10.39 -24.42
C HIS A 500 -2.66 -10.03 -23.42
N SER A 501 -2.96 -9.14 -22.48
CA SER A 501 -2.10 -8.76 -21.37
C SER A 501 -2.86 -8.89 -20.05
N ASP A 502 -2.20 -9.48 -19.05
CA ASP A 502 -2.70 -9.44 -17.69
C ASP A 502 -2.58 -8.01 -17.13
N MET A 503 -3.69 -7.47 -16.64
CA MET A 503 -3.77 -6.17 -16.00
C MET A 503 -4.39 -6.29 -14.59
N GLY A 504 -4.23 -7.45 -13.96
CA GLY A 504 -4.77 -7.71 -12.62
C GLY A 504 -6.20 -8.20 -12.63
N ASN A 505 -6.58 -8.96 -13.65
CA ASN A 505 -7.95 -9.41 -13.84
C ASN A 505 -8.05 -10.87 -14.26
N LEU A 506 -6.91 -11.55 -14.40
CA LEU A 506 -6.85 -12.97 -14.73
C LEU A 506 -6.75 -13.79 -13.47
N SER A 507 -7.42 -14.94 -13.45
CA SER A 507 -7.11 -15.98 -12.47
C SER A 507 -5.66 -16.45 -12.65
N ILE A 508 -5.01 -16.73 -11.53
CA ILE A 508 -3.59 -17.09 -11.52
C ILE A 508 -3.39 -18.55 -11.95
N THR A 509 -2.15 -18.91 -12.26
CA THR A 509 -1.78 -20.32 -12.49
C THR A 509 -1.32 -21.02 -11.23
N GLY A 510 -1.29 -22.35 -11.27
CA GLY A 510 -0.88 -23.18 -10.13
C GLY A 510 0.55 -22.91 -9.66
N PRO A 511 0.89 -23.35 -8.43
CA PRO A 511 2.14 -22.98 -7.76
C PRO A 511 3.38 -23.43 -8.53
N ALA A 512 3.38 -24.62 -9.15
CA ALA A 512 4.50 -25.10 -9.99
C ALA A 512 4.77 -24.26 -11.25
N PHE A 513 3.85 -23.38 -11.63
CA PHE A 513 3.98 -22.42 -12.74
C PHE A 513 4.28 -21.00 -12.25
N SER A 514 4.35 -20.79 -10.93
CA SER A 514 4.74 -19.52 -10.34
C SER A 514 6.25 -19.35 -10.37
N GLU A 515 6.72 -18.12 -10.60
CA GLU A 515 8.14 -17.76 -10.56
C GLU A 515 8.76 -17.93 -9.16
N GLY A 516 7.96 -18.20 -8.12
CA GLY A 516 8.41 -18.49 -6.75
C GLY A 516 8.69 -19.97 -6.46
N TRP A 517 8.19 -20.91 -7.26
CA TRP A 517 8.41 -22.34 -7.05
C TRP A 517 9.90 -22.70 -7.13
N ASN A 518 10.39 -23.52 -6.20
CA ASN A 518 11.80 -23.96 -6.16
C ASN A 518 12.85 -22.84 -6.13
N ARG A 519 12.50 -21.65 -5.65
CA ARG A 519 13.40 -20.49 -5.70
C ARG A 519 13.41 -19.69 -4.41
N PRO A 520 14.60 -19.37 -3.85
CA PRO A 520 14.71 -18.46 -2.73
C PRO A 520 14.39 -17.02 -3.13
N ALA A 521 14.01 -16.19 -2.16
CA ALA A 521 13.87 -14.74 -2.34
C ALA A 521 15.22 -13.99 -2.20
N PRO A 522 15.41 -12.84 -2.89
CA PRO A 522 14.61 -12.37 -4.02
C PRO A 522 14.92 -13.17 -5.29
N ASN A 523 14.01 -13.15 -6.26
CA ASN A 523 14.17 -13.85 -7.54
C ASN A 523 13.55 -13.04 -8.71
N ALA A 524 13.51 -13.63 -9.90
CA ALA A 524 13.03 -12.94 -11.10
C ALA A 524 11.54 -12.52 -11.03
N GLY A 525 10.71 -13.26 -10.28
CA GLY A 525 9.29 -12.94 -10.11
C GLY A 525 8.99 -12.05 -8.90
N PHE A 526 9.87 -12.02 -7.90
CA PHE A 526 9.65 -11.31 -6.63
C PHE A 526 10.85 -10.43 -6.25
N ILE A 527 10.58 -9.12 -6.20
CA ILE A 527 11.58 -8.10 -5.90
C ILE A 527 11.77 -7.99 -4.38
N GLY A 528 13.02 -7.85 -3.92
CA GLY A 528 13.33 -7.70 -2.50
C GLY A 528 12.76 -6.40 -1.92
N TYR A 529 11.88 -6.54 -0.92
CA TYR A 529 11.29 -5.44 -0.16
C TYR A 529 12.03 -5.29 1.17
N ALA A 530 12.93 -4.31 1.24
CA ALA A 530 13.75 -4.03 2.42
C ALA A 530 13.39 -2.66 3.02
N PRO A 531 12.37 -2.59 3.91
CA PRO A 531 11.80 -1.33 4.33
C PRO A 531 12.57 -0.63 5.45
N GLY A 532 12.47 0.69 5.51
CA GLY A 532 12.60 1.43 6.77
C GLY A 532 11.28 1.44 7.55
N GLU A 533 11.34 1.52 8.87
CA GLU A 533 10.17 1.67 9.75
C GLU A 533 10.02 3.13 10.20
N LEU A 534 8.82 3.68 10.01
CA LEU A 534 8.52 5.08 10.31
C LEU A 534 7.36 5.23 11.28
N PRO A 535 7.33 6.34 12.04
CA PRO A 535 6.19 6.67 12.89
C PRO A 535 4.92 6.94 12.06
N TRP A 536 3.78 6.52 12.60
CA TRP A 536 2.45 6.56 11.97
C TRP A 536 1.90 7.97 11.76
N PHE A 537 2.29 8.95 12.59
CA PHE A 537 1.65 10.26 12.63
C PHE A 537 2.04 11.21 11.49
N PHE A 538 3.06 10.87 10.70
CA PHE A 538 3.42 11.61 9.49
C PHE A 538 3.05 10.81 8.24
N PRO A 539 1.84 11.02 7.66
CA PRO A 539 1.47 10.36 6.42
C PRO A 539 2.48 10.72 5.33
N LEU A 540 2.94 9.70 4.62
CA LEU A 540 3.94 9.80 3.56
C LEU A 540 3.32 10.26 2.23
N ASP A 541 2.06 9.95 2.03
CA ASP A 541 1.31 10.32 0.84
C ASP A 541 -0.18 10.54 1.16
N VAL A 542 -0.90 11.14 0.23
CA VAL A 542 -2.34 11.39 0.30
C VAL A 542 -3.13 10.08 0.50
N GLN A 543 -2.68 9.00 -0.13
CA GLN A 543 -3.26 7.65 -0.02
C GLN A 543 -3.28 7.10 1.43
N ASP A 544 -2.39 7.57 2.32
CA ASP A 544 -2.36 7.05 3.70
C ASP A 544 -3.67 7.26 4.46
N ASN A 545 -4.41 8.30 4.07
CA ASN A 545 -5.68 8.67 4.67
C ASN A 545 -6.88 8.03 3.97
N PHE A 546 -6.66 7.21 2.93
CA PHE A 546 -7.76 6.48 2.32
C PHE A 546 -8.28 5.41 3.28
N SER A 547 -9.59 5.24 3.28
CA SER A 547 -10.31 4.23 4.04
C SER A 547 -11.22 3.46 3.08
N ASN A 548 -11.19 2.15 3.20
CA ASN A 548 -12.02 1.26 2.39
C ASN A 548 -13.51 1.59 2.49
N ASN A 549 -13.96 2.07 3.65
CA ASN A 549 -15.37 2.36 3.89
C ASN A 549 -15.88 3.62 3.18
N LEU A 550 -14.99 4.49 2.72
CA LEU A 550 -15.37 5.78 2.13
C LEU A 550 -15.63 5.70 0.63
N GLY A 551 -15.11 4.69 -0.09
CA GLY A 551 -15.20 4.62 -1.55
C GLY A 551 -14.81 5.96 -2.19
N PHE A 552 -15.59 6.42 -3.17
CA PHE A 552 -15.35 7.70 -3.86
C PHE A 552 -15.25 8.92 -2.92
N LEU A 553 -15.78 8.86 -1.68
CA LEU A 553 -15.64 9.94 -0.69
C LEU A 553 -14.19 10.13 -0.20
N ASN A 554 -13.32 9.14 -0.41
CA ASN A 554 -11.87 9.27 -0.17
C ASN A 554 -11.29 10.48 -0.90
N GLY A 555 -11.74 10.78 -2.12
CA GLY A 555 -11.25 11.90 -2.92
C GLY A 555 -11.49 13.26 -2.23
N PRO A 556 -12.76 13.66 -2.03
CA PRO A 556 -13.10 14.90 -1.33
C PRO A 556 -12.49 15.01 0.07
N VAL A 557 -12.48 13.92 0.86
CA VAL A 557 -11.89 13.92 2.21
C VAL A 557 -10.39 14.16 2.15
N ALA A 558 -9.68 13.45 1.27
CA ALA A 558 -8.24 13.58 1.12
C ALA A 558 -7.82 14.97 0.63
N VAL A 559 -8.61 15.57 -0.27
CA VAL A 559 -8.43 16.96 -0.69
C VAL A 559 -8.63 17.91 0.49
N LEU A 560 -9.74 17.76 1.23
CA LEU A 560 -10.05 18.62 2.36
C LEU A 560 -8.94 18.63 3.41
N ILE A 561 -8.48 17.46 3.88
CA ILE A 561 -7.43 17.33 4.91
C ILE A 561 -6.01 17.64 4.39
N SER A 562 -5.86 17.92 3.10
CA SER A 562 -4.61 18.35 2.48
C SER A 562 -4.59 19.84 2.17
N LEU A 563 -5.72 20.55 2.36
CA LEU A 563 -5.84 21.98 2.15
C LEU A 563 -5.76 22.73 3.51
N PRO A 564 -5.13 23.91 3.56
CA PRO A 564 -5.21 24.79 4.73
C PRO A 564 -6.62 25.33 4.97
N PRO A 565 -7.06 25.56 6.22
CA PRO A 565 -6.38 25.23 7.49
C PRO A 565 -6.54 23.78 7.94
N PHE A 566 -7.31 22.98 7.21
CA PHE A 566 -7.70 21.65 7.64
C PHE A 566 -6.53 20.70 7.76
N ASP A 567 -5.50 20.84 6.93
CA ASP A 567 -4.26 20.07 7.04
C ASP A 567 -3.52 20.30 8.37
N PHE A 568 -3.38 21.56 8.81
CA PHE A 568 -2.78 21.90 10.09
C PHE A 568 -3.64 21.45 11.26
N ILE A 569 -4.96 21.65 11.15
CA ILE A 569 -5.92 21.16 12.15
C ILE A 569 -5.80 19.63 12.27
N TYR A 570 -5.78 18.90 11.16
CA TYR A 570 -5.74 17.43 11.15
C TYR A 570 -4.38 16.84 11.57
N ARG A 571 -3.27 17.44 11.13
CA ARG A 571 -1.91 16.91 11.33
C ARG A 571 -1.26 17.39 12.63
N VAL A 572 -1.64 18.55 13.15
CA VAL A 572 -1.01 19.16 14.34
C VAL A 572 -1.99 19.26 15.50
N LEU A 573 -3.09 20.00 15.34
CA LEU A 573 -4.02 20.24 16.44
C LEU A 573 -4.82 18.97 16.81
N GLY A 574 -5.13 18.14 15.83
CA GLY A 574 -5.84 16.88 15.98
C GLY A 574 -4.92 15.73 16.38
N LEU A 575 -3.60 15.90 16.32
CA LEU A 575 -2.64 14.83 16.64
C LEU A 575 -2.86 14.24 18.05
N PRO A 576 -3.09 15.01 19.13
CA PRO A 576 -3.33 14.43 20.44
C PRO A 576 -4.59 13.55 20.49
N VAL A 577 -5.65 13.94 19.78
CA VAL A 577 -6.90 13.16 19.70
C VAL A 577 -6.67 11.90 18.87
N ARG A 578 -6.01 12.03 17.72
CA ARG A 578 -5.67 10.91 16.83
C ARG A 578 -4.73 9.92 17.52
N ALA A 579 -3.77 10.40 18.32
CA ALA A 579 -2.88 9.57 19.12
C ALA A 579 -3.58 8.84 20.27
N VAL A 580 -4.85 9.15 20.56
CA VAL A 580 -5.66 8.39 21.52
C VAL A 580 -6.64 7.47 20.81
N VAL A 581 -7.18 7.91 19.67
CA VAL A 581 -8.30 7.23 18.97
C VAL A 581 -7.84 6.30 17.85
N GLU A 582 -6.73 6.62 17.17
CA GLU A 582 -6.24 5.85 16.02
C GLU A 582 -5.33 4.69 16.45
N LYS A 583 -5.37 3.62 15.66
CA LYS A 583 -4.42 2.51 15.82
C LYS A 583 -3.05 2.94 15.31
N HIS A 584 -2.04 2.79 16.16
CA HIS A 584 -0.69 3.30 15.93
C HIS A 584 0.11 2.32 15.05
N GLU A 585 -0.20 2.25 13.77
CA GLU A 585 0.42 1.30 12.85
C GLU A 585 1.72 1.83 12.25
N PRO A 586 2.85 1.11 12.39
CA PRO A 586 4.10 1.49 11.73
C PRO A 586 3.92 1.59 10.22
N VAL A 587 4.66 2.52 9.60
CA VAL A 587 4.67 2.66 8.14
C VAL A 587 5.99 2.11 7.59
N TYR A 588 5.88 1.16 6.68
CA TYR A 588 6.99 0.51 6.00
C TYR A 588 7.15 1.09 4.60
N THR A 589 8.35 1.57 4.28
CA THR A 589 8.68 2.09 2.94
C THR A 589 9.94 1.41 2.40
N PRO A 590 9.91 0.86 1.17
CA PRO A 590 11.06 0.17 0.56
C PRO A 590 12.16 1.15 0.12
N GLN A 591 11.90 2.46 0.19
CA GLN A 591 12.80 3.48 -0.30
C GLN A 591 14.00 3.62 0.64
N ALA A 592 15.19 3.27 0.13
CA ALA A 592 16.46 3.35 0.87
C ALA A 592 16.79 4.77 1.37
N LYS A 593 16.24 5.79 0.72
CA LYS A 593 16.20 7.17 1.21
C LYS A 593 14.77 7.65 1.13
N LEU A 594 14.25 8.19 2.23
CA LEU A 594 12.96 8.89 2.20
C LEU A 594 13.07 10.00 1.16
N PRO A 595 12.30 9.95 0.06
CA PRO A 595 12.54 10.82 -1.08
C PRO A 595 12.05 12.25 -0.83
N ARG A 596 11.41 12.53 0.31
CA ARG A 596 10.60 13.73 0.51
C ARG A 596 10.78 14.29 1.91
N ARG A 597 11.04 15.60 1.99
CA ARG A 597 10.69 16.40 3.17
C ARG A 597 9.21 16.16 3.45
N ARG A 598 8.82 16.00 4.72
CA ARG A 598 7.42 15.75 5.13
C ARG A 598 6.78 17.00 5.67
N ALA A 599 7.52 17.72 6.49
CA ALA A 599 7.11 18.97 7.06
C ALA A 599 8.28 19.94 7.14
N SER A 600 8.00 21.24 7.14
CA SER A 600 8.97 22.24 7.54
C SER A 600 8.34 23.28 8.45
N VAL A 601 9.12 23.74 9.43
CA VAL A 601 8.81 24.92 10.23
C VAL A 601 9.75 26.03 9.78
N GLU A 602 9.18 27.21 9.56
CA GLU A 602 9.90 28.33 8.96
C GLU A 602 9.58 29.59 9.74
N ALA A 603 10.61 30.37 10.07
CA ALA A 603 10.45 31.59 10.83
C ALA A 603 11.38 32.69 10.32
N GLY A 604 10.92 33.92 10.36
CA GLY A 604 11.72 35.07 9.94
C GLY A 604 10.90 36.33 9.83
N VAL A 605 11.31 37.19 8.90
CA VAL A 605 10.77 38.54 8.73
C VAL A 605 10.17 38.69 7.33
N SER A 606 9.04 39.39 7.27
CA SER A 606 8.47 39.84 6.01
C SER A 606 8.26 41.35 6.00
N VAL A 607 8.42 41.94 4.82
CA VAL A 607 8.26 43.37 4.56
C VAL A 607 7.08 43.56 3.61
N GLY A 608 6.00 44.15 4.11
CA GLY A 608 4.76 44.42 3.39
C GLY A 608 4.66 45.88 2.95
N LEU A 609 4.57 46.10 1.64
CA LEU A 609 4.18 47.37 1.04
C LEU A 609 2.65 47.37 0.94
N LEU A 610 2.01 48.12 1.84
CA LEU A 610 0.56 48.27 1.91
C LEU A 610 0.12 49.33 0.89
N ASP A 611 -0.96 49.05 0.16
CA ASP A 611 -1.59 50.04 -0.70
C ASP A 611 -2.18 51.21 0.12
N LYS A 612 -2.27 52.39 -0.49
CA LYS A 612 -2.82 53.59 0.13
C LYS A 612 -4.27 53.40 0.60
N ASP A 613 -5.00 52.52 -0.07
CA ASP A 613 -6.40 52.21 0.25
C ASP A 613 -6.57 51.54 1.63
N PHE A 614 -5.49 51.02 2.24
CA PHE A 614 -5.52 50.59 3.65
C PHE A 614 -5.88 51.73 4.61
N ALA A 615 -5.69 52.99 4.22
CA ALA A 615 -6.15 54.15 4.99
C ALA A 615 -7.68 54.18 5.17
N GLY A 616 -8.44 53.45 4.34
CA GLY A 616 -9.89 53.27 4.52
C GLY A 616 -10.28 52.69 5.89
N LEU A 617 -9.38 51.96 6.57
CA LEU A 617 -9.60 51.49 7.94
C LEU A 617 -9.82 52.63 8.96
N LEU A 618 -9.34 53.85 8.67
CA LEU A 618 -9.51 55.04 9.52
C LEU A 618 -10.94 55.56 9.54
N LEU A 619 -11.77 55.11 8.61
CA LEU A 619 -13.19 55.45 8.51
C LEU A 619 -14.08 54.55 9.38
N ASN A 620 -13.50 53.71 10.25
CA ASN A 620 -14.29 52.96 11.23
C ASN A 620 -15.08 53.91 12.15
N ASP A 621 -16.34 53.59 12.43
CA ASP A 621 -17.29 54.48 13.10
C ASP A 621 -16.74 55.12 14.39
N ARG A 622 -16.00 54.33 15.18
CA ARG A 622 -15.47 54.75 16.48
C ARG A 622 -14.41 55.85 16.37
N GLN A 623 -13.49 55.73 15.41
CA GLN A 623 -12.46 56.75 15.21
C GLN A 623 -12.97 57.87 14.30
N PHE A 624 -13.78 57.54 13.29
CA PHE A 624 -14.39 58.51 12.38
C PHE A 624 -15.21 59.57 13.13
N ALA A 625 -16.06 59.15 14.07
CA ALA A 625 -16.87 60.05 14.88
C ALA A 625 -16.03 61.01 15.75
N GLU A 626 -14.75 60.71 15.98
CA GLU A 626 -13.87 61.53 16.80
C GLU A 626 -13.05 62.52 15.96
N TRP A 627 -12.43 62.06 14.86
CA TRP A 627 -11.54 62.91 14.07
C TRP A 627 -12.28 63.74 13.01
N ALA A 628 -13.39 63.25 12.44
CA ALA A 628 -14.09 63.97 11.37
C ALA A 628 -14.70 65.30 11.83
N PRO A 629 -15.37 65.41 13.01
CA PRO A 629 -15.86 66.69 13.51
C PRO A 629 -14.74 67.69 13.82
N GLN A 630 -13.57 67.20 14.28
CA GLN A 630 -12.42 68.06 14.56
C GLN A 630 -11.83 68.64 13.26
N LEU A 631 -11.77 67.85 12.20
CA LEU A 631 -11.37 68.33 10.87
C LEU A 631 -12.34 69.39 10.35
N LEU A 632 -13.66 69.14 10.42
CA LEU A 632 -14.69 70.09 9.96
C LEU A 632 -14.75 71.36 10.82
N ALA A 633 -14.44 71.27 12.12
CA ALA A 633 -14.33 72.44 13.00
C ALA A 633 -13.13 73.33 12.66
N LEU A 634 -12.02 72.71 12.23
CA LEU A 634 -10.82 73.44 11.79
C LEU A 634 -11.00 74.06 10.40
N ASP A 635 -11.72 73.38 9.51
CA ASP A 635 -12.04 73.90 8.17
C ASP A 635 -13.39 73.39 7.66
N PRO A 636 -14.46 74.20 7.80
CA PRO A 636 -15.80 73.84 7.33
C PRO A 636 -15.90 73.71 5.80
N SER A 637 -14.96 74.29 5.03
CA SER A 637 -15.02 74.28 3.56
C SER A 637 -14.79 72.88 2.96
N ILE A 638 -14.25 71.96 3.77
CA ILE A 638 -14.03 70.55 3.44
C ILE A 638 -15.34 69.78 3.23
N GLU A 639 -16.44 70.20 3.86
CA GLU A 639 -17.73 69.50 3.80
C GLU A 639 -18.30 69.38 2.37
N GLY A 640 -17.89 70.26 1.44
CA GLY A 640 -18.31 70.25 0.04
C GLY A 640 -17.20 69.97 -0.99
N ALA A 641 -15.99 69.63 -0.54
CA ALA A 641 -14.82 69.41 -1.42
C ALA A 641 -14.74 67.95 -1.94
N SER A 642 -14.13 67.75 -3.12
CA SER A 642 -13.80 66.40 -3.64
C SER A 642 -12.73 65.74 -2.78
N SER A 643 -12.81 64.44 -2.50
CA SER A 643 -11.84 63.70 -1.65
C SER A 643 -10.38 63.70 -2.15
N ASP A 644 -10.09 64.24 -3.35
CA ASP A 644 -8.76 64.21 -3.99
C ASP A 644 -7.65 64.98 -3.24
N PHE A 645 -7.98 65.88 -2.30
CA PHE A 645 -6.97 66.60 -1.51
C PHE A 645 -6.46 65.80 -0.30
N ILE A 646 -7.12 64.70 0.06
CA ILE A 646 -6.74 63.85 1.18
C ILE A 646 -5.56 62.98 0.76
N LYS A 647 -4.43 63.10 1.47
CA LYS A 647 -3.23 62.31 1.22
C LYS A 647 -3.12 61.18 2.24
N PRO A 648 -3.38 59.92 1.86
CA PRO A 648 -3.20 58.79 2.77
C PRO A 648 -1.70 58.59 3.07
N VAL A 649 -1.41 58.31 4.34
CA VAL A 649 -0.07 57.99 4.84
C VAL A 649 -0.07 56.53 5.25
N VAL A 650 0.72 55.73 4.56
CA VAL A 650 0.82 54.29 4.80
C VAL A 650 2.29 53.91 4.81
N ASP A 651 2.79 53.49 5.97
CA ASP A 651 4.17 53.03 6.12
C ASP A 651 4.31 51.56 5.71
N THR A 652 5.55 51.17 5.42
CA THR A 652 5.92 49.76 5.23
C THR A 652 5.68 48.96 6.51
N ALA A 653 4.97 47.84 6.39
CA ALA A 653 4.74 46.91 7.49
C ALA A 653 5.90 45.92 7.61
N VAL A 654 6.56 45.86 8.77
CA VAL A 654 7.51 44.78 9.08
C VAL A 654 6.78 43.77 9.95
N SER A 655 6.85 42.50 9.57
CA SER A 655 6.06 41.44 10.20
C SER A 655 6.95 40.29 10.64
N ALA A 656 6.68 39.76 11.83
CA ALA A 656 7.16 38.45 12.21
C ALA A 656 6.30 37.41 11.49
N THR A 657 6.95 36.47 10.81
CA THR A 657 6.29 35.44 10.01
C THR A 657 6.69 34.06 10.53
N LEU A 658 5.69 33.23 10.79
CA LEU A 658 5.83 31.81 11.09
C LEU A 658 5.09 31.00 10.03
N LYS A 659 5.71 29.94 9.51
CA LYS A 659 5.05 29.01 8.61
C LYS A 659 5.25 27.56 9.01
N VAL A 660 4.22 26.77 8.73
CA VAL A 660 4.27 25.32 8.78
C VAL A 660 3.84 24.80 7.42
N SER A 661 4.73 24.05 6.77
CA SER A 661 4.51 23.51 5.45
C SER A 661 4.42 21.98 5.51
N PHE A 662 3.44 21.38 4.84
CA PHE A 662 3.30 19.93 4.67
C PHE A 662 3.49 19.56 3.20
N TYR A 663 4.43 18.67 2.94
CA TYR A 663 4.75 18.25 1.58
C TYR A 663 3.80 17.11 1.19
N LEU A 664 3.04 17.32 0.11
CA LEU A 664 2.05 16.36 -0.39
C LEU A 664 2.63 15.43 -1.47
N GLY A 665 3.88 15.68 -1.88
CA GLY A 665 4.60 14.96 -2.91
C GLY A 665 5.86 15.73 -3.30
N ASP A 666 6.47 15.38 -4.44
CA ASP A 666 7.72 16.02 -4.88
C ASP A 666 7.54 17.48 -5.33
N ARG A 667 6.32 17.84 -5.74
CA ARG A 667 6.01 19.16 -6.30
C ARG A 667 4.97 19.96 -5.54
N PHE A 668 4.04 19.32 -4.85
CA PHE A 668 2.97 20.04 -4.15
C PHE A 668 3.28 20.17 -2.66
N THR A 669 3.03 21.34 -2.12
CA THR A 669 3.17 21.63 -0.69
C THR A 669 1.99 22.46 -0.23
N SER A 670 1.43 22.11 0.91
CA SER A 670 0.45 22.92 1.62
C SER A 670 1.16 23.80 2.65
N GLU A 671 0.97 25.12 2.62
CA GLU A 671 1.61 26.06 3.53
C GLU A 671 0.57 26.75 4.42
N ASN A 672 0.82 26.74 5.72
CA ASN A 672 0.08 27.47 6.74
C ASN A 672 0.96 28.61 7.25
N THR A 673 0.56 29.86 7.01
CA THR A 673 1.32 31.07 7.39
C THR A 673 0.57 31.84 8.46
N LEU A 674 1.26 32.19 9.54
CA LEU A 674 0.81 33.17 10.51
C LEU A 674 1.72 34.39 10.44
N LEU A 675 1.12 35.56 10.26
CA LEU A 675 1.82 36.82 10.14
C LEU A 675 1.24 37.82 11.14
N HIS A 676 2.12 38.52 11.84
CA HIS A 676 1.77 39.64 12.72
C HIS A 676 2.61 40.85 12.35
N SER A 677 1.95 41.97 12.06
CA SER A 677 2.63 43.21 11.67
C SER A 677 2.10 44.43 12.41
N ARG A 678 2.97 45.41 12.56
CA ARG A 678 2.60 46.77 12.94
C ARG A 678 3.09 47.76 11.90
N SER A 679 2.20 48.65 11.44
CA SER A 679 2.55 49.73 10.52
C SER A 679 1.84 51.03 10.88
N THR A 680 2.34 52.18 10.44
CA THR A 680 1.62 53.46 10.58
C THR A 680 0.60 53.60 9.46
N LEU A 681 -0.63 53.98 9.82
CA LEU A 681 -1.66 54.47 8.92
C LEU A 681 -2.06 55.89 9.31
N GLY A 682 -2.43 56.72 8.35
CA GLY A 682 -2.81 58.10 8.61
C GLY A 682 -3.40 58.81 7.42
N LEU A 683 -3.82 60.05 7.65
CA LEU A 683 -4.30 60.99 6.63
C LEU A 683 -3.61 62.33 6.85
N ASP A 684 -3.22 62.96 5.74
CA ASP A 684 -2.72 64.32 5.66
C ASP A 684 -3.71 65.14 4.85
N VAL A 685 -4.33 66.12 5.49
CA VAL A 685 -5.38 66.94 4.90
C VAL A 685 -4.97 68.41 4.92
N PRO A 686 -4.65 69.02 3.77
CA PRO A 686 -4.35 70.46 3.71
C PRO A 686 -5.63 71.26 3.99
N LEU A 687 -5.54 72.21 4.92
CA LEU A 687 -6.65 73.12 5.25
C LEU A 687 -6.73 74.27 4.21
N ALA A 688 -7.79 75.08 4.26
CA ALA A 688 -8.10 76.14 3.30
C ALA A 688 -6.96 77.16 3.10
N ASP A 689 -6.13 77.38 4.12
CA ASP A 689 -4.95 78.27 4.05
C ASP A 689 -3.78 77.68 3.22
N ARG A 690 -3.86 76.39 2.86
CA ARG A 690 -2.85 75.58 2.16
C ARG A 690 -1.47 75.55 2.83
N GLN A 691 -1.34 76.08 4.04
CA GLN A 691 -0.11 76.12 4.83
C GLN A 691 -0.19 75.19 6.04
N THR A 692 -1.39 75.02 6.60
CA THR A 692 -1.65 74.17 7.76
C THR A 692 -2.16 72.80 7.29
N LEU A 693 -1.63 71.76 7.93
CA LEU A 693 -1.96 70.37 7.63
C LEU A 693 -2.64 69.73 8.84
N PHE A 694 -3.87 69.24 8.64
CA PHE A 694 -4.46 68.32 9.59
C PHE A 694 -3.82 66.95 9.43
N THR A 695 -3.27 66.40 10.52
CA THR A 695 -2.57 65.12 10.52
C THR A 695 -3.27 64.13 11.42
N LEU A 696 -3.71 63.02 10.85
CA LEU A 696 -4.19 61.86 11.59
C LEU A 696 -3.15 60.75 11.50
N ARG A 697 -2.77 60.17 12.63
CA ARG A 697 -1.85 59.01 12.69
C ARG A 697 -2.42 57.94 13.60
N SER A 698 -2.19 56.68 13.24
CA SER A 698 -2.56 55.49 14.01
C SER A 698 -1.60 54.35 13.67
N LYS A 699 -1.54 53.33 14.52
CA LYS A 699 -0.79 52.09 14.28
C LYS A 699 -1.74 50.97 13.88
N LEU A 700 -1.59 50.47 12.67
CA LEU A 700 -2.25 49.25 12.21
C LEU A 700 -1.65 48.05 12.92
N ASN A 701 -2.45 47.37 13.73
CA ASN A 701 -2.18 46.03 14.24
C ASN A 701 -2.89 45.02 13.34
N MET A 702 -2.12 44.32 12.51
CA MET A 702 -2.64 43.36 11.55
C MET A 702 -2.17 41.96 11.90
N TRP A 703 -3.13 41.05 11.95
CA TRP A 703 -2.88 39.62 12.01
C TRP A 703 -3.44 38.95 10.78
N GLU A 704 -2.71 37.98 10.28
CA GLU A 704 -3.12 37.19 9.13
C GLU A 704 -2.80 35.73 9.36
N TYR A 705 -3.81 34.90 9.16
CA TYR A 705 -3.63 33.48 8.89
C TYR A 705 -3.89 33.24 7.40
N ALA A 706 -2.88 32.76 6.67
CA ALA A 706 -2.95 32.50 5.25
C ALA A 706 -2.56 31.06 4.92
N GLY A 707 -3.43 30.39 4.19
CA GLY A 707 -3.23 29.05 3.65
C GLY A 707 -2.90 29.10 2.17
N SER A 708 -1.92 28.33 1.69
CA SER A 708 -1.59 28.29 0.27
C SER A 708 -1.20 26.90 -0.21
N ILE A 709 -1.48 26.63 -1.49
CA ILE A 709 -0.90 25.50 -2.21
C ILE A 709 0.25 26.02 -3.06
N ARG A 710 1.43 25.46 -2.81
CA ARG A 710 2.67 25.73 -3.51
C ARG A 710 2.98 24.60 -4.50
N TYR A 711 3.39 24.99 -5.69
CA TYR A 711 3.98 24.13 -6.71
C TYR A 711 5.47 24.42 -6.87
N ASN A 712 6.30 23.43 -6.55
CA ASN A 712 7.74 23.45 -6.74
C ASN A 712 8.08 23.07 -8.19
N ILE A 713 8.80 23.96 -8.86
CA ILE A 713 9.21 23.79 -10.26
C ILE A 713 10.27 22.68 -10.35
N LEU A 714 11.21 22.65 -9.40
CA LEU A 714 12.26 21.63 -9.31
C LEU A 714 12.14 20.85 -7.98
N PRO A 715 12.40 19.53 -8.00
CA PRO A 715 12.52 18.74 -6.77
C PRO A 715 13.92 18.90 -6.14
N GLY A 716 14.10 18.40 -4.92
CA GLY A 716 15.41 18.35 -4.24
C GLY A 716 15.71 19.54 -3.34
N GLY A 717 16.99 19.88 -3.17
CA GLY A 717 17.43 20.91 -2.21
C GLY A 717 17.37 22.36 -2.70
N PHE A 718 17.11 22.58 -3.99
CA PHE A 718 16.93 23.90 -4.60
C PHE A 718 15.57 23.93 -5.29
N GLN A 719 14.61 24.66 -4.72
CA GLN A 719 13.21 24.60 -5.14
C GLN A 719 12.68 26.00 -5.44
N PRO A 720 12.77 26.46 -6.71
CA PRO A 720 11.96 27.57 -7.19
C PRO A 720 10.49 27.16 -7.16
N TYR A 721 9.61 28.06 -6.74
CA TYR A 721 8.20 27.74 -6.58
C TYR A 721 7.26 28.89 -6.95
N VAL A 722 6.01 28.52 -7.21
CA VAL A 722 4.86 29.42 -7.28
C VAL A 722 3.79 28.95 -6.29
N LYS A 723 2.97 29.86 -5.76
CA LYS A 723 1.92 29.52 -4.82
C LYS A 723 0.68 30.37 -5.01
N LEU A 724 -0.47 29.80 -4.72
CA LEU A 724 -1.77 30.46 -4.70
C LEU A 724 -2.46 30.09 -3.38
N GLY A 725 -3.14 31.04 -2.76
CA GLY A 725 -3.80 30.79 -1.51
C GLY A 725 -4.86 31.79 -1.13
N TYR A 726 -5.41 31.56 0.05
CA TYR A 726 -6.46 32.34 0.66
C TYR A 726 -6.21 32.45 2.18
N GLY A 727 -6.84 33.41 2.83
CA GLY A 727 -6.60 33.63 4.25
C GLY A 727 -7.66 34.47 4.94
N LEU A 728 -7.51 34.52 6.26
CA LEU A 728 -8.24 35.38 7.15
C LEU A 728 -7.27 36.45 7.66
N THR A 729 -7.56 37.70 7.36
CA THR A 729 -6.81 38.84 7.86
C THR A 729 -7.74 39.72 8.68
N TRP A 730 -7.32 40.07 9.88
CA TRP A 730 -8.07 40.92 10.80
C TRP A 730 -7.18 42.05 11.31
N TYR A 731 -7.82 43.18 11.57
CA TYR A 731 -7.14 44.45 11.73
C TYR A 731 -7.71 45.24 12.90
N ARG A 732 -6.86 46.03 13.54
CA ARG A 732 -7.26 47.05 14.50
C ARG A 732 -6.31 48.23 14.40
N LEU A 733 -6.82 49.43 14.63
CA LEU A 733 -6.01 50.63 14.76
C LEU A 733 -5.75 50.92 16.23
N GLU A 734 -4.50 51.25 16.55
CA GLU A 734 -3.98 51.53 17.89
C GLU A 734 -3.32 52.92 17.92
N ASP A 735 -3.12 53.47 19.11
CA ASP A 735 -2.38 54.73 19.34
C ASP A 735 -2.74 55.90 18.42
N GLY A 736 -4.04 56.07 18.19
CA GLY A 736 -4.56 57.14 17.35
C GLY A 736 -4.28 58.55 17.90
N ALA A 737 -3.81 59.45 17.05
CA ALA A 737 -3.49 60.83 17.39
C ALA A 737 -3.85 61.81 16.26
N ILE A 738 -4.33 62.99 16.62
CA ILE A 738 -4.71 64.11 15.75
C ILE A 738 -3.76 65.27 16.04
N ASN A 739 -3.04 65.77 15.03
CA ASN A 739 -2.07 66.86 15.18
C ASN A 739 -1.03 66.65 16.28
N GLY A 740 -0.69 65.39 16.56
CA GLY A 740 0.24 64.99 17.63
C GLY A 740 -0.40 64.81 19.01
N GLU A 741 -1.67 65.17 19.20
CA GLU A 741 -2.42 64.93 20.43
C GLU A 741 -3.17 63.61 20.38
N ARG A 742 -3.18 62.87 21.49
CA ARG A 742 -3.79 61.54 21.56
C ARG A 742 -5.32 61.66 21.51
N MET A 743 -5.94 60.83 20.68
CA MET A 743 -7.41 60.67 20.65
C MET A 743 -7.95 60.12 21.99
N ALA A 744 -9.15 60.52 22.36
CA ALA A 744 -9.92 59.98 23.47
C ALA A 744 -10.22 58.47 23.28
N ASN A 745 -10.46 58.04 22.04
CA ASN A 745 -10.54 56.63 21.66
C ASN A 745 -9.37 56.25 20.72
N PRO A 746 -8.15 56.06 21.27
CA PRO A 746 -6.98 55.80 20.46
C PRO A 746 -6.96 54.39 19.85
N THR A 747 -7.92 53.51 20.20
CA THR A 747 -7.96 52.12 19.73
C THR A 747 -9.33 51.76 19.15
N SER A 748 -9.35 51.27 17.91
CA SER A 748 -10.58 50.80 17.23
C SER A 748 -11.02 49.42 17.73
N TYR A 749 -12.21 48.96 17.32
CA TYR A 749 -12.58 47.55 17.44
C TYR A 749 -11.83 46.71 16.42
N TRP A 750 -11.80 45.39 16.61
CA TRP A 750 -11.25 44.49 15.61
C TRP A 750 -12.21 44.35 14.42
N VAL A 751 -11.69 44.65 13.23
CA VAL A 751 -12.38 44.41 11.97
C VAL A 751 -12.07 42.98 11.52
N ARG A 752 -13.10 42.22 11.13
CA ARG A 752 -13.00 40.83 10.64
C ARG A 752 -12.39 39.82 11.62
N LEU A 753 -12.35 40.09 12.93
CA LEU A 753 -11.87 39.11 13.91
C LEU A 753 -12.64 37.79 13.80
N PRO A 754 -11.97 36.65 13.59
CA PRO A 754 -12.63 35.35 13.58
C PRO A 754 -13.19 35.02 14.98
N GLY A 755 -14.40 34.46 15.01
CA GLY A 755 -15.08 34.02 16.23
C GLY A 755 -16.01 32.84 15.96
N PHE A 756 -16.67 32.31 17.00
CA PHE A 756 -17.59 31.19 16.84
C PHE A 756 -18.73 31.56 15.87
N PHE A 757 -18.72 30.95 14.67
CA PHE A 757 -19.58 31.26 13.53
C PHE A 757 -19.52 32.69 12.95
N ARG A 758 -18.47 33.47 13.25
CA ARG A 758 -18.29 34.85 12.73
C ARG A 758 -16.96 34.99 11.98
N ASN A 759 -16.98 35.66 10.83
CA ASN A 759 -15.79 35.94 10.00
C ASN A 759 -14.93 34.69 9.70
N LEU A 760 -15.59 33.54 9.43
CA LEU A 760 -14.90 32.28 9.14
C LEU A 760 -14.55 32.13 7.65
N TRP A 761 -15.17 32.92 6.77
CA TRP A 761 -14.90 32.90 5.33
C TRP A 761 -13.66 33.72 5.00
N PRO A 762 -12.76 33.23 4.12
CA PRO A 762 -11.56 33.95 3.72
C PRO A 762 -11.88 35.35 3.17
N ASN A 763 -11.13 36.35 3.60
CA ASN A 763 -11.19 37.72 3.08
C ASN A 763 -9.89 38.15 2.38
N THR A 764 -8.93 37.24 2.26
CA THR A 764 -7.66 37.47 1.58
C THR A 764 -7.46 36.40 0.51
N PHE A 765 -7.07 36.82 -0.69
CA PHE A 765 -6.56 35.94 -1.75
C PHE A 765 -5.14 36.37 -2.09
N HIS A 766 -4.24 35.43 -2.37
CA HIS A 766 -2.87 35.78 -2.70
C HIS A 766 -2.24 34.85 -3.73
N LEU A 767 -1.31 35.41 -4.50
CA LEU A 767 -0.43 34.71 -5.43
C LEU A 767 1.01 35.06 -5.05
N GLY A 768 1.92 34.09 -5.13
CA GLY A 768 3.32 34.34 -4.84
C GLY A 768 4.27 33.44 -5.60
N ALA A 769 5.55 33.77 -5.53
CA ALA A 769 6.65 32.99 -6.06
C ALA A 769 7.89 33.16 -5.19
N GLY A 770 8.80 32.20 -5.22
CA GLY A 770 10.01 32.29 -4.42
C GLY A 770 10.98 31.15 -4.65
N LEU A 771 11.93 31.05 -3.73
CA LEU A 771 13.01 30.08 -3.76
C LEU A 771 13.26 29.53 -2.36
N ASP A 772 13.31 28.20 -2.24
CA ASP A 772 13.68 27.47 -1.02
C ASP A 772 14.98 26.69 -1.25
N ILE A 773 15.97 26.87 -0.38
CA ILE A 773 17.31 26.28 -0.51
C ILE A 773 17.69 25.56 0.79
N ILE A 774 18.03 24.28 0.69
CA ILE A 774 18.66 23.51 1.77
C ILE A 774 20.16 23.81 1.76
N LEU A 775 20.67 24.35 2.87
CA LEU A 775 22.08 24.71 3.03
C LEU A 775 22.87 23.62 3.76
N VAL A 776 22.25 22.94 4.72
CA VAL A 776 22.90 21.94 5.57
C VAL A 776 21.99 20.72 5.71
N ARG A 777 22.54 19.54 5.43
CA ARG A 777 21.85 18.26 5.67
C ARG A 777 22.27 17.65 6.98
N GLY A 778 21.34 17.06 7.72
CA GLY A 778 21.63 16.50 9.05
C GLY A 778 22.12 17.59 10.01
N PHE A 779 21.37 18.69 10.07
CA PHE A 779 21.72 19.91 10.82
C PHE A 779 22.05 19.65 12.30
N PHE A 780 21.47 18.60 12.89
CA PHE A 780 21.74 18.19 14.26
C PHE A 780 22.60 16.91 14.32
N PRO A 781 23.76 16.94 15.00
CA PRO A 781 24.55 15.75 15.26
C PRO A 781 23.72 14.70 16.02
N GLY A 782 23.65 13.47 15.48
CA GLY A 782 22.91 12.36 16.09
C GLY A 782 21.43 12.25 15.71
N LEU A 783 20.84 13.27 15.06
CA LEU A 783 19.46 13.22 14.53
C LEU A 783 19.49 13.23 13.00
N ARG A 784 19.39 12.04 12.40
CA ARG A 784 19.28 11.90 10.94
C ARG A 784 17.89 12.37 10.47
N GLY A 785 17.83 13.08 9.34
CA GLY A 785 16.58 13.52 8.71
C GLY A 785 16.17 14.98 8.97
N LEU A 786 16.98 15.77 9.68
CA LEU A 786 16.73 17.21 9.87
C LEU A 786 17.63 18.05 8.96
N ASP A 787 17.02 18.86 8.09
CA ASP A 787 17.73 19.71 7.13
C ASP A 787 17.48 21.20 7.43
N GLY A 788 18.55 21.99 7.41
CA GLY A 788 18.51 23.44 7.62
C GLY A 788 18.64 24.22 6.30
N GLY A 789 17.84 25.27 6.13
CA GLY A 789 17.82 26.05 4.89
C GLY A 789 17.35 27.49 5.05
N ILE A 790 17.20 28.17 3.91
CA ILE A 790 16.69 29.54 3.80
C ILE A 790 15.65 29.59 2.68
N ARG A 791 14.59 30.35 2.91
CA ARG A 791 13.56 30.67 1.91
C ARG A 791 13.44 32.17 1.70
N ALA A 792 13.41 32.58 0.44
CA ALA A 792 13.04 33.92 0.02
C ALA A 792 11.78 33.87 -0.85
N GLY A 793 10.92 34.88 -0.76
CA GLY A 793 9.67 34.89 -1.53
C GLY A 793 9.07 36.27 -1.73
N TYR A 794 8.17 36.34 -2.69
CA TYR A 794 7.30 37.47 -2.99
C TYR A 794 5.85 37.02 -3.02
N VAL A 795 4.95 37.78 -2.40
CA VAL A 795 3.51 37.50 -2.34
C VAL A 795 2.70 38.76 -2.63
N LEU A 796 1.82 38.70 -3.61
CA LEU A 796 0.79 39.70 -3.87
C LEU A 796 -0.52 39.23 -3.22
N SER A 797 -1.04 40.02 -2.29
CA SER A 797 -2.29 39.74 -1.57
C SER A 797 -3.36 40.77 -1.94
N ARG A 798 -4.59 40.32 -2.15
CA ARG A 798 -5.80 41.13 -2.25
C ARG A 798 -6.67 40.86 -1.03
N HIS A 799 -7.03 41.90 -0.30
CA HIS A 799 -7.84 41.83 0.91
C HIS A 799 -9.20 42.48 0.70
N GLU A 800 -10.22 41.95 1.36
CA GLU A 800 -11.52 42.59 1.55
C GLU A 800 -11.61 43.11 2.99
N LEU A 801 -11.53 44.44 3.15
CA LEU A 801 -11.37 45.07 4.47
C LEU A 801 -12.60 44.88 5.39
N GLY A 802 -13.78 44.59 4.85
CA GLY A 802 -14.96 44.26 5.66
C GLY A 802 -15.59 45.40 6.44
N ILE A 803 -15.33 46.62 6.00
CA ILE A 803 -16.03 47.81 6.48
C ILE A 803 -17.37 47.81 5.73
N ARG A 804 -18.49 47.66 6.46
CA ARG A 804 -19.85 47.75 5.93
C ARG A 804 -20.45 49.06 6.41
N ASP A 805 -21.09 49.79 5.51
CA ASP A 805 -21.77 51.06 5.77
C ASP A 805 -20.84 52.13 6.33
N LEU A 806 -19.97 52.64 5.47
CA LEU A 806 -19.35 53.94 5.69
C LEU A 806 -20.41 55.04 5.56
N THR A 807 -21.10 55.39 6.65
CA THR A 807 -21.86 56.65 6.71
C THR A 807 -20.89 57.82 6.86
N ALA A 808 -20.13 58.11 5.81
CA ALA A 808 -19.39 59.35 5.67
C ALA A 808 -20.26 60.38 4.93
N PRO A 809 -20.18 61.69 5.24
CA PRO A 809 -20.75 62.75 4.41
C PRO A 809 -20.31 62.57 2.94
N VAL A 810 -21.13 62.96 1.97
CA VAL A 810 -20.90 62.75 0.52
C VAL A 810 -19.52 63.23 0.05
N SER A 811 -18.93 64.24 0.71
CA SER A 811 -17.57 64.76 0.48
C SER A 811 -16.43 63.82 0.87
N LEU A 812 -16.66 62.91 1.83
CA LEU A 812 -15.70 61.91 2.32
C LEU A 812 -16.02 60.49 1.81
N ALA A 813 -17.21 60.31 1.21
CA ALA A 813 -17.66 59.05 0.62
C ALA A 813 -16.93 58.70 -0.71
N GLY A 814 -16.34 59.68 -1.40
CA GLY A 814 -15.58 59.47 -2.64
C GLY A 814 -14.31 58.64 -2.49
N THR A 815 -13.88 58.39 -1.24
CA THR A 815 -12.64 57.67 -0.91
C THR A 815 -12.77 56.14 -0.93
N VAL A 816 -13.99 55.58 -1.01
CA VAL A 816 -14.19 54.13 -0.85
C VAL A 816 -15.37 53.62 -1.69
N SER A 817 -15.10 52.79 -2.70
CA SER A 817 -16.14 51.98 -3.36
C SER A 817 -16.30 50.63 -2.64
N GLU A 818 -17.50 50.30 -2.17
CA GLU A 818 -17.77 48.97 -1.60
C GLU A 818 -17.88 47.88 -2.68
N PRO A 819 -17.32 46.68 -2.44
CA PRO A 819 -16.40 46.30 -1.37
C PRO A 819 -14.96 46.84 -1.57
N VAL A 820 -14.34 47.33 -0.49
CA VAL A 820 -12.96 47.86 -0.52
C VAL A 820 -11.98 46.71 -0.70
N HIS A 821 -11.45 46.59 -1.90
CA HIS A 821 -10.40 45.64 -2.21
C HIS A 821 -9.05 46.35 -2.19
N VAL A 822 -8.17 45.93 -1.29
CA VAL A 822 -6.84 46.54 -1.15
C VAL A 822 -5.75 45.53 -1.45
N LEU A 823 -4.62 46.03 -1.98
CA LEU A 823 -3.49 45.19 -2.36
C LEU A 823 -2.33 45.32 -1.36
N ARG A 824 -1.59 44.25 -1.17
CA ARG A 824 -0.34 44.22 -0.39
C ARG A 824 0.72 43.42 -1.13
N ASN A 825 1.91 44.01 -1.27
CA ASN A 825 3.09 43.32 -1.78
C ASN A 825 3.97 42.92 -0.61
N THR A 826 4.29 41.64 -0.45
CA THR A 826 5.07 41.13 0.67
C THR A 826 6.34 40.46 0.16
N PHE A 827 7.50 40.89 0.68
CA PHE A 827 8.78 40.21 0.50
C PHE A 827 9.14 39.47 1.78
N GLU A 828 9.52 38.20 1.69
CA GLU A 828 9.81 37.35 2.84
C GLU A 828 11.21 36.76 2.79
N LEU A 829 11.86 36.69 3.96
CA LEU A 829 13.11 35.98 4.17
C LEU A 829 13.03 35.17 5.47
N LEU A 830 13.07 33.84 5.35
CA LEU A 830 12.79 32.89 6.42
C LEU A 830 13.92 31.88 6.54
N GLY A 831 14.29 31.53 7.77
CA GLY A 831 15.05 30.30 8.04
C GLY A 831 14.11 29.10 8.00
N THR A 832 14.57 27.97 7.46
CA THR A 832 13.77 26.75 7.31
C THR A 832 14.41 25.58 8.07
N LEU A 833 13.58 24.85 8.82
CA LEU A 833 13.94 23.56 9.40
C LEU A 833 13.00 22.51 8.82
N SER A 834 13.54 21.57 8.06
CA SER A 834 12.80 20.52 7.35
C SER A 834 13.00 19.15 7.99
N PHE A 835 11.95 18.34 7.97
CA PHE A 835 11.85 16.99 8.54
C PHE A 835 11.54 15.94 7.47
#